data_AF-A0A2M9M9K4-F1
#
_entry.id   AF-A0A2M9M9K4-F1
#
_cell.length_a   1.000
_cell.length_b   1.000
_cell.length_c   1.000
_cell.angle_alpha   90.00
_cell.angle_beta   90.00
_cell.angle_gamma   90.00
#
_symmetry.space_group_name_H-M   'P 1'
#
loop_
_entity.id
_entity.type
_entity.pdbx_description
1 polymer ?
#
loop_
_entity_poly.entity_id
_entity_poly.type
_entity_poly.pdbx_seq_one_letter_code
_entity_poly.pdbx_strand_id
1 'polypeptide(L)'
;MTRNACGQAARLRRRVRISVARTRLRDRLRYWFDATMDRGTPALIGWLGLASVVLIVAVTALVTLFARKDAGENGGWPGIAWMSLLRTLDPGTMGGDSGGPVFLALMLLVTIGGIFIVSALIGVLTTGLEARIQELRKGRSRLIERGHTIVLGWSEQVFTVIAELVEANQSERRSCVVILADRDKVQMEDEIRRRVPDTGRTRVVCRSGSPLQRADLELTSLDSAKSVMVLPPVGDDSDTDVIKVLLLLNSRSWKGTRRPHVVAAVQNSPNLAAARLAAGDTALVIDADDIAVRLIVQSHRQSGLSTVFDEILSFTGNEIYPFAAKALHGTTYGEALNRFDLGAPVGLRTAAGDTLVNPPMDTVIGPGDQVLVLAEDDLVIRLANARPALTESAITSTPGRSPKSDRTLVIGWNSRGAKIITLLDRLVEPGSLVDIAAPRRPAEDFRDAGVQNLTVGFKPCEPTLRPSLEALDLGGYRHIIVLTDDDIHPERSDDRTLVTLLHLRDIATRSDCPYSIVTEMNSDANREIAQVTKADDFIVSTKIISLLLTQLTEDRELYAVFSDLFDPAGSEIYLKPAVSYVVPGATVNFATVVEAARQRGETALGYRLAGQSDVPPRYGVVLNPSKTAPLSLSDGDSIVVLAEDGRVHPGLPEARHAPDVEHAGPDAAALS
;
A
#
# COMPACT_ATOMS: atom_id res chain seq x y z
N MET A 1 -50.45 48.45 12.08
CA MET A 1 -51.41 49.31 11.34
C MET A 1 -50.60 50.43 10.72
N THR A 2 -50.55 50.71 9.42
CA THR A 2 -51.20 50.20 8.21
C THR A 2 -50.63 51.08 7.08
N ARG A 3 -50.39 50.51 5.90
CA ARG A 3 -50.36 51.18 4.57
C ARG A 3 -49.21 52.18 4.35
N ASN A 4 -48.23 51.91 3.50
CA ASN A 4 -48.43 51.80 2.05
C ASN A 4 -47.34 50.94 1.39
N ALA A 5 -47.62 49.63 1.31
CA ALA A 5 -47.07 48.74 0.31
C ALA A 5 -47.97 48.82 -0.93
N CYS A 6 -47.75 49.80 -1.84
CA CYS A 6 -48.28 49.76 -3.22
C CYS A 6 -47.75 50.93 -4.08
N GLY A 7 -46.44 51.04 -4.31
CA GLY A 7 -45.92 52.15 -5.14
C GLY A 7 -44.54 52.01 -5.78
N GLN A 8 -43.74 50.99 -5.41
CA GLN A 8 -42.35 50.87 -5.89
C GLN A 8 -42.10 49.73 -6.89
N ALA A 9 -43.15 49.07 -7.41
CA ALA A 9 -43.01 48.02 -8.43
C ALA A 9 -43.08 48.52 -9.88
N ALA A 10 -43.03 49.83 -10.14
CA ALA A 10 -43.29 50.39 -11.48
C ALA A 10 -42.16 51.22 -12.13
N ARG A 11 -40.93 51.28 -11.56
CA ARG A 11 -39.86 52.12 -12.13
C ARG A 11 -38.48 51.48 -12.32
N LEU A 12 -38.38 50.15 -12.33
CA LEU A 12 -37.17 49.42 -12.73
C LEU A 12 -37.47 48.37 -13.81
N ARG A 13 -38.09 48.81 -14.91
CA ARG A 13 -37.97 48.15 -16.21
C ARG A 13 -37.22 49.06 -17.17
N ARG A 14 -35.94 49.32 -16.87
CA ARG A 14 -35.00 49.76 -17.91
C ARG A 14 -34.88 48.59 -18.88
N ARG A 15 -35.52 48.73 -20.05
CA ARG A 15 -35.26 47.92 -21.22
C ARG A 15 -33.76 47.98 -21.52
N VAL A 16 -33.01 46.96 -21.10
CA VAL A 16 -31.75 46.65 -21.76
C VAL A 16 -32.15 46.14 -23.13
N ARG A 17 -32.24 47.06 -24.10
CA ARG A 17 -32.10 46.67 -25.50
C ARG A 17 -30.68 46.15 -25.62
N ILE A 18 -30.50 44.84 -25.49
CA ILE A 18 -29.32 44.16 -26.02
C ILE A 18 -29.38 44.46 -27.51
N SER A 19 -28.60 45.44 -27.96
CA SER A 19 -28.29 45.58 -29.36
C SER A 19 -27.56 44.30 -29.71
N VAL A 20 -28.24 43.35 -30.35
CA VAL A 20 -27.60 42.26 -31.07
C VAL A 20 -26.71 42.96 -32.08
N ALA A 21 -25.43 43.09 -31.75
CA ALA A 21 -24.43 43.58 -32.67
C ALA A 21 -24.59 42.73 -33.92
N ARG A 22 -24.81 43.37 -35.08
CA ARG A 22 -24.73 42.68 -36.36
C ARG A 22 -23.33 42.08 -36.41
N THR A 23 -23.22 40.79 -36.09
CA THR A 23 -21.97 40.04 -36.19
C THR A 23 -21.46 40.25 -37.61
N ARG A 24 -20.35 40.96 -37.75
CA ARG A 24 -19.75 41.20 -39.06
C ARG A 24 -19.38 39.83 -39.62
N LEU A 25 -19.55 39.64 -40.93
CA LEU A 25 -19.25 38.37 -41.60
C LEU A 25 -17.85 37.82 -41.21
N ARG A 26 -16.91 38.73 -40.98
CA ARG A 26 -15.54 38.47 -40.53
C ARG A 26 -15.44 37.78 -39.16
N ASP A 27 -16.30 38.12 -38.20
CA ASP A 27 -16.25 37.55 -36.85
C ASP A 27 -16.81 36.12 -36.85
N ARG A 28 -17.81 35.85 -37.68
CA ARG A 28 -18.33 34.48 -37.90
C ARG A 28 -17.33 33.59 -38.61
N LEU A 29 -16.63 34.13 -39.62
CA LEU A 29 -15.58 33.40 -40.33
C LEU A 29 -14.39 33.10 -39.42
N ARG A 30 -13.98 34.05 -38.56
CA ARG A 30 -12.92 33.84 -37.59
C ARG A 30 -13.30 32.81 -36.53
N TYR A 31 -14.52 32.92 -35.97
CA TYR A 31 -15.03 31.92 -35.03
C TYR A 31 -15.12 30.51 -35.65
N TRP A 32 -15.55 30.43 -36.91
CA TRP A 32 -15.59 29.16 -37.64
C TRP A 32 -14.18 28.60 -37.92
N PHE A 33 -13.22 29.46 -38.25
CA PHE A 33 -11.81 29.10 -38.37
C PHE A 33 -11.27 28.57 -37.04
N ASP A 34 -11.42 29.31 -35.96
CA ASP A 34 -10.93 28.95 -34.62
C ASP A 34 -11.55 27.61 -34.17
N ALA A 35 -12.87 27.42 -34.33
CA ALA A 35 -13.56 26.17 -33.98
C ALA A 35 -13.18 24.96 -34.85
N THR A 36 -12.64 25.17 -36.06
CA THR A 36 -12.09 24.08 -36.87
C THR A 36 -10.66 23.75 -36.48
N MET A 37 -9.86 24.76 -36.11
CA MET A 37 -8.48 24.57 -35.62
C MET A 37 -8.44 23.78 -34.30
N ASP A 38 -9.46 23.92 -33.45
CA ASP A 38 -9.62 23.17 -32.20
C ASP A 38 -9.85 21.65 -32.39
N ARG A 39 -10.11 21.18 -33.61
CA ARG A 39 -10.31 19.74 -33.92
C ARG A 39 -9.00 18.95 -34.09
N GLY A 40 -7.85 19.57 -33.81
CA GLY A 40 -6.54 18.93 -33.76
C GLY A 40 -5.88 18.74 -35.15
N THR A 41 -4.90 17.86 -35.20
CA THR A 41 -4.04 17.61 -36.38
C THR A 41 -4.79 17.41 -37.71
N PRO A 42 -5.91 16.65 -37.78
CA PRO A 42 -6.63 16.46 -39.04
C PRO A 42 -7.17 17.76 -39.64
N ALA A 43 -7.58 18.71 -38.80
CA ALA A 43 -8.09 20.00 -39.27
C ALA A 43 -6.98 20.92 -39.77
N LEU A 44 -5.81 20.91 -39.12
CA LEU A 44 -4.62 21.63 -39.57
C LEU A 44 -4.15 21.14 -40.94
N ILE A 45 -4.15 19.82 -41.17
CA ILE A 45 -3.85 19.21 -42.48
C ILE A 45 -4.85 19.70 -43.53
N GLY A 46 -6.14 19.75 -43.19
CA GLY A 46 -7.19 20.26 -44.08
C GLY A 46 -6.97 21.73 -44.48
N TRP A 47 -6.60 22.59 -43.53
CA TRP A 47 -6.31 24.00 -43.77
C TRP A 47 -5.05 24.22 -44.61
N LEU A 48 -3.99 23.44 -44.37
CA LEU A 48 -2.79 23.45 -45.21
C LEU A 48 -3.10 22.98 -46.64
N GLY A 49 -3.94 21.95 -46.79
CA GLY A 49 -4.43 21.50 -48.09
C GLY A 49 -5.21 22.60 -48.83
N LEU A 50 -6.08 23.32 -48.13
CA LEU A 50 -6.80 24.47 -48.70
C LEU A 50 -5.83 25.59 -49.10
N ALA A 51 -4.84 25.91 -48.26
CA ALA A 51 -3.82 26.91 -48.57
C ALA A 51 -2.99 26.53 -49.81
N SER A 52 -2.64 25.25 -49.98
CA SER A 52 -2.00 24.74 -51.19
C SER A 52 -2.86 24.95 -52.44
N VAL A 53 -4.14 24.59 -52.36
CA VAL A 53 -5.08 24.78 -53.50
C VAL A 53 -5.20 26.27 -53.84
N VAL A 54 -5.33 27.14 -52.84
CA VAL A 54 -5.41 28.59 -53.05
C VAL A 54 -4.13 29.13 -53.69
N LEU A 55 -2.96 28.71 -53.21
CA LEU A 55 -1.67 29.11 -53.77
C LEU A 55 -1.53 28.67 -55.24
N ILE A 56 -1.83 27.40 -55.54
CA ILE A 56 -1.75 26.84 -56.89
C ILE A 56 -2.70 27.58 -57.84
N VAL A 57 -3.96 27.78 -57.44
CA VAL A 57 -4.95 28.47 -58.27
C VAL A 57 -4.58 29.94 -58.48
N ALA A 58 -4.15 30.64 -57.43
CA ALA A 58 -3.77 32.05 -57.50
C ALA A 58 -2.59 32.27 -58.43
N VAL A 59 -1.52 31.46 -58.32
CA VAL A 59 -0.36 31.62 -59.19
C VAL A 59 -0.66 31.13 -60.61
N THR A 60 -1.44 30.07 -60.80
CA THR A 60 -1.88 29.65 -62.13
C THR A 60 -2.67 30.75 -62.83
N ALA A 61 -3.59 31.42 -62.12
CA ALA A 61 -4.31 32.58 -62.64
C ALA A 61 -3.35 33.74 -62.97
N LEU A 62 -2.36 34.01 -62.11
CA LEU A 62 -1.43 35.11 -62.31
C LEU A 62 -0.48 34.87 -63.50
N VAL A 63 0.02 33.65 -63.67
CA VAL A 63 0.84 33.23 -64.82
C VAL A 63 0.03 33.29 -66.11
N THR A 64 -1.21 32.80 -66.12
CA THR A 64 -2.07 32.84 -67.33
C THR A 64 -2.51 34.26 -67.71
N LEU A 65 -2.53 35.21 -66.78
CA LEU A 65 -2.86 36.61 -67.04
C LEU A 65 -1.64 37.45 -67.48
N PHE A 66 -0.51 37.29 -66.80
CA PHE A 66 0.67 38.18 -66.96
C PHE A 66 1.83 37.55 -67.75
N ALA A 67 1.84 36.24 -67.95
CA ALA A 67 2.85 35.50 -68.72
C ALA A 67 2.18 34.60 -69.78
N ARG A 68 1.26 35.17 -70.58
CA ARG A 68 0.43 34.44 -71.57
C ARG A 68 1.23 33.59 -72.56
N LYS A 69 2.40 34.06 -72.98
CA LYS A 69 3.25 33.34 -73.94
C LYS A 69 3.82 32.07 -73.29
N ASP A 70 4.45 32.21 -72.12
CA ASP A 70 5.00 31.08 -71.36
C ASP A 70 3.89 30.13 -70.88
N ALA A 71 2.71 30.65 -70.56
CA ALA A 71 1.54 29.84 -70.22
C ALA A 71 1.02 28.99 -71.40
N GLY A 72 1.03 29.55 -72.62
CA GLY A 72 0.63 28.83 -73.83
C GLY A 72 1.59 27.70 -74.22
N GLU A 73 2.90 27.94 -74.07
CA GLU A 73 3.95 26.95 -74.35
C GLU A 73 3.93 25.78 -73.36
N ASN A 74 3.51 26.02 -72.11
CA ASN A 74 3.44 25.02 -71.04
C ASN A 74 2.05 24.39 -70.88
N GLY A 75 1.24 24.32 -71.94
CA GLY A 75 -0.05 23.59 -71.93
C GLY A 75 -1.23 24.37 -71.33
N GLY A 76 -1.15 25.70 -71.28
CA GLY A 76 -2.22 26.58 -70.81
C GLY A 76 -2.49 26.44 -69.31
N TRP A 77 -3.72 26.77 -68.89
CA TRP A 77 -4.11 26.73 -67.48
C TRP A 77 -3.89 25.35 -66.81
N PRO A 78 -4.26 24.20 -67.43
CA PRO A 78 -4.04 22.89 -66.80
C PRO A 78 -2.57 22.54 -66.63
N GLY A 79 -1.72 22.90 -67.60
CA GLY A 79 -0.29 22.62 -67.53
C GLY A 79 0.42 23.46 -66.47
N ILE A 80 0.08 24.75 -66.34
CA ILE A 80 0.59 25.61 -65.27
C ILE A 80 0.09 25.16 -63.88
N ALA A 81 -1.17 24.72 -63.77
CA ALA A 81 -1.70 24.17 -62.51
C ALA A 81 -0.96 22.90 -62.09
N TRP A 82 -0.69 22.00 -63.04
CA TRP A 82 0.10 20.78 -62.80
C TRP A 82 1.54 21.09 -62.41
N MET A 83 2.18 22.03 -63.09
CA MET A 83 3.53 22.49 -62.78
C MET A 83 3.62 23.16 -61.39
N SER A 84 2.61 23.93 -61.02
CA SER A 84 2.51 24.56 -59.70
C SER A 84 2.29 23.53 -58.59
N LEU A 85 1.49 22.49 -58.86
CA LEU A 85 1.32 21.35 -57.94
C LEU A 85 2.64 20.60 -57.72
N LEU A 86 3.35 20.25 -58.79
CA LEU A 86 4.63 19.55 -58.71
C LEU A 86 5.67 20.35 -57.93
N ARG A 87 5.72 21.68 -58.07
CA ARG A 87 6.61 22.55 -57.28
C ARG A 87 6.23 22.69 -55.82
N THR A 88 4.93 22.59 -55.55
CA THR A 88 4.44 22.61 -54.18
C THR A 88 4.92 21.36 -53.44
N LEU A 89 4.97 20.21 -54.12
CA LEU A 89 5.37 18.92 -53.54
C LEU A 89 6.87 18.64 -53.62
N ASP A 90 7.54 19.10 -54.69
CA ASP A 90 8.96 18.89 -54.95
C ASP A 90 9.63 20.17 -55.48
N PRO A 91 10.30 20.94 -54.60
CA PRO A 91 11.08 22.11 -54.97
C PRO A 91 12.22 21.84 -55.95
N GLY A 92 12.66 20.58 -56.12
CA GLY A 92 13.71 20.20 -57.07
C GLY A 92 13.34 20.44 -58.53
N THR A 93 12.06 20.64 -58.82
CA THR A 93 11.52 20.90 -60.17
C THR A 93 11.83 22.29 -60.72
N MET A 94 12.45 23.19 -59.94
CA MET A 94 12.79 24.56 -60.34
C MET A 94 13.93 24.69 -61.35
N GLY A 95 14.83 23.70 -61.41
CA GLY A 95 16.05 23.78 -62.22
C GLY A 95 15.83 23.69 -63.73
N GLY A 96 14.62 23.36 -64.18
CA GLY A 96 14.26 23.18 -65.59
C GLY A 96 13.53 24.36 -66.24
N ASP A 97 13.35 25.48 -65.54
CA ASP A 97 12.57 26.60 -66.09
C ASP A 97 13.35 27.40 -67.13
N SER A 98 12.71 27.60 -68.27
CA SER A 98 13.09 28.63 -69.23
C SER A 98 11.84 29.46 -69.56
N GLY A 99 11.95 30.79 -69.49
CA GLY A 99 10.82 31.69 -69.68
C GLY A 99 11.13 33.14 -69.31
N GLY A 100 10.14 34.03 -69.41
CA GLY A 100 10.29 35.44 -69.08
C GLY A 100 10.59 35.72 -67.59
N PRO A 101 11.16 36.89 -67.23
CA PRO A 101 11.48 37.23 -65.83
C PRO A 101 10.27 37.19 -64.89
N VAL A 102 9.07 37.55 -65.40
CA VAL A 102 7.81 37.51 -64.65
C VAL A 102 7.39 36.07 -64.39
N PHE A 103 7.51 35.18 -65.38
CA PHE A 103 7.24 33.75 -65.20
C PHE A 103 8.17 33.16 -64.13
N LEU A 104 9.48 33.38 -64.23
CA LEU A 104 10.45 32.90 -63.26
C LEU A 104 10.18 33.40 -61.84
N ALA A 105 9.81 34.68 -61.66
CA ALA A 105 9.47 35.23 -60.36
C ALA A 105 8.20 34.59 -59.74
N LEU A 106 7.17 34.33 -60.56
CA LEU A 106 5.94 33.66 -60.12
C LEU A 106 6.18 32.19 -59.79
N MET A 107 6.99 31.51 -60.61
CA MET A 107 7.37 30.12 -60.39
C MET A 107 8.27 29.96 -59.15
N LEU A 108 9.11 30.95 -58.84
CA LEU A 108 9.87 31.04 -57.59
C LEU A 108 8.95 31.24 -56.38
N LEU A 109 7.92 32.09 -56.50
CA LEU A 109 6.94 32.34 -55.44
C LEU A 109 6.15 31.08 -55.08
N VAL A 110 5.71 30.29 -56.08
CA VAL A 110 5.04 29.00 -55.84
C VAL A 110 5.94 28.07 -55.07
N THR A 111 7.19 27.94 -55.47
CA THR A 111 8.06 26.99 -54.78
C THR A 111 8.43 27.44 -53.38
N ILE A 112 8.65 28.75 -53.13
CA ILE A 112 8.82 29.25 -51.76
C ILE A 112 7.58 28.94 -50.93
N GLY A 113 6.38 29.23 -51.45
CA GLY A 113 5.12 28.91 -50.78
C GLY A 113 4.94 27.41 -50.54
N GLY A 114 5.33 26.59 -51.52
CA GLY A 114 5.33 25.12 -51.46
C GLY A 114 6.24 24.58 -50.37
N ILE A 115 7.48 25.07 -50.29
CA ILE A 115 8.42 24.74 -49.22
C ILE A 115 7.81 25.05 -47.86
N PHE A 116 7.22 26.24 -47.67
CA PHE A 116 6.57 26.58 -46.39
C PHE A 116 5.40 25.66 -46.06
N ILE A 117 4.52 25.36 -47.04
CA ILE A 117 3.35 24.51 -46.79
C ILE A 117 3.77 23.06 -46.51
N VAL A 118 4.69 22.48 -47.28
CA VAL A 118 5.19 21.12 -47.05
C VAL A 118 5.96 21.02 -45.74
N SER A 119 6.79 22.01 -45.40
CA SER A 119 7.50 22.04 -44.10
C SER A 119 6.50 22.09 -42.94
N ALA A 120 5.46 22.92 -43.04
CA ALA A 120 4.41 23.01 -42.04
C ALA A 120 3.59 21.71 -41.94
N LEU A 121 3.30 21.07 -43.08
CA LEU A 121 2.60 19.78 -43.12
C LEU A 121 3.41 18.68 -42.44
N ILE A 122 4.71 18.58 -42.74
CA ILE A 122 5.62 17.64 -42.07
C ILE A 122 5.62 17.92 -40.57
N GLY A 123 5.78 19.18 -40.15
CA GLY A 123 5.75 19.56 -38.74
C GLY A 123 4.47 19.14 -38.02
N VAL A 124 3.30 19.46 -38.60
CA VAL A 124 1.98 19.08 -38.06
C VAL A 124 1.81 17.57 -38.01
N LEU A 125 2.24 16.85 -39.05
CA LEU A 125 2.16 15.39 -39.12
C LEU A 125 3.04 14.75 -38.04
N THR A 126 4.28 15.22 -37.88
CA THR A 126 5.21 14.74 -36.84
C THR A 126 4.65 15.01 -35.45
N THR A 127 4.15 16.22 -35.16
CA THR A 127 3.53 16.53 -33.85
C THR A 127 2.28 15.71 -33.60
N GLY A 128 1.43 15.49 -34.62
CA GLY A 128 0.23 14.67 -34.49
C GLY A 128 0.55 13.19 -34.27
N LEU A 129 1.55 12.66 -34.95
CA LEU A 129 2.05 11.30 -34.75
C LEU A 129 2.64 11.15 -33.35
N GLU A 130 3.47 12.09 -32.91
CA GLU A 130 4.03 12.11 -31.55
C GLU A 130 2.92 12.16 -30.51
N ALA A 131 1.93 13.03 -30.66
CA ALA A 131 0.79 13.10 -29.74
C ALA A 131 0.01 11.78 -29.67
N ARG A 132 -0.21 11.10 -30.81
CA ARG A 132 -0.86 9.77 -30.84
C ARG A 132 0.01 8.69 -30.21
N ILE A 133 1.32 8.69 -30.47
CA ILE A 133 2.26 7.77 -29.81
C ILE A 133 2.24 8.00 -28.30
N GLN A 134 2.24 9.26 -27.85
CA GLN A 134 2.16 9.63 -26.45
C GLN A 134 0.82 9.20 -25.82
N GLU A 135 -0.32 9.35 -26.52
CA GLU A 135 -1.61 8.82 -26.04
C GLU A 135 -1.60 7.30 -25.89
N LEU A 136 -1.01 6.58 -26.84
CA LEU A 136 -0.84 5.12 -26.74
C LEU A 136 0.12 4.74 -25.61
N ARG A 137 1.16 5.55 -25.38
CA ARG A 137 2.10 5.40 -24.26
C ARG A 137 1.46 5.62 -22.90
N LYS A 138 0.45 6.49 -22.80
CA LYS A 138 -0.31 6.72 -21.53
C LYS A 138 -1.08 5.48 -21.05
N GLY A 139 -1.24 4.45 -21.87
CA GLY A 139 -1.85 3.18 -21.44
C GLY A 139 -3.34 3.28 -21.11
N ARG A 140 -4.05 4.28 -21.63
CA ARG A 140 -5.50 4.48 -21.37
C ARG A 140 -6.42 3.53 -22.14
N SER A 141 -5.87 2.48 -22.75
CA SER A 141 -6.64 1.40 -23.35
C SER A 141 -7.23 0.50 -22.27
N ARG A 142 -8.48 0.08 -22.45
CA ARG A 142 -9.14 -0.87 -21.55
C ARG A 142 -8.33 -2.17 -21.45
N LEU A 143 -8.03 -2.60 -20.23
CA LEU A 143 -7.40 -3.90 -19.98
C LEU A 143 -8.38 -5.05 -20.28
N ILE A 144 -7.91 -6.16 -20.83
CA ILE A 144 -8.69 -7.40 -20.96
C ILE A 144 -7.91 -8.47 -20.21
N GLU A 145 -8.22 -8.64 -18.92
CA GLU A 145 -7.59 -9.63 -18.05
C GLU A 145 -8.60 -10.18 -17.04
N ARG A 146 -8.37 -11.38 -16.52
CA ARG A 146 -9.22 -12.04 -15.52
C ARG A 146 -8.37 -12.63 -14.39
N GLY A 147 -8.93 -12.64 -13.17
CA GLY A 147 -8.27 -13.19 -12.00
C GLY A 147 -7.05 -12.40 -11.54
N HIS A 148 -6.88 -11.17 -12.01
CA HIS A 148 -5.76 -10.30 -11.65
C HIS A 148 -6.05 -9.54 -10.36
N THR A 149 -4.97 -9.14 -9.68
CA THR A 149 -5.01 -8.25 -8.51
C THR A 149 -4.85 -6.81 -8.97
N ILE A 150 -5.69 -5.91 -8.49
CA ILE A 150 -5.64 -4.48 -8.82
C ILE A 150 -5.10 -3.71 -7.63
N VAL A 151 -4.11 -2.86 -7.87
CA VAL A 151 -3.57 -1.89 -6.90
C VAL A 151 -3.95 -0.49 -7.36
N LEU A 152 -4.74 0.21 -6.55
CA LEU A 152 -5.22 1.57 -6.80
C LEU A 152 -4.39 2.56 -5.99
N GLY A 153 -3.77 3.52 -6.66
CA GLY A 153 -2.89 4.51 -6.04
C GLY A 153 -1.40 4.22 -6.27
N TRP A 154 -0.57 5.17 -5.82
CA TRP A 154 0.89 5.06 -5.91
C TRP A 154 1.55 5.70 -4.69
N SER A 155 2.41 4.93 -4.03
CA SER A 155 3.29 5.35 -2.94
C SER A 155 4.50 4.42 -2.89
N GLU A 156 5.46 4.68 -2.00
CA GLU A 156 6.62 3.79 -1.76
C GLU A 156 6.20 2.34 -1.44
N GLN A 157 5.03 2.15 -0.84
CA GLN A 157 4.47 0.83 -0.50
C GLN A 157 4.22 -0.04 -1.73
N VAL A 158 4.03 0.55 -2.91
CA VAL A 158 3.72 -0.19 -4.13
C VAL A 158 4.82 -1.19 -4.47
N PHE A 159 6.08 -0.89 -4.17
CA PHE A 159 7.21 -1.78 -4.48
C PHE A 159 7.21 -3.01 -3.58
N THR A 160 6.98 -2.83 -2.28
CA THR A 160 6.80 -3.93 -1.32
C THR A 160 5.61 -4.79 -1.74
N VAL A 161 4.46 -4.19 -2.01
CA VAL A 161 3.25 -4.92 -2.43
C VAL A 161 3.48 -5.72 -3.71
N ILE A 162 4.16 -5.16 -4.72
CA ILE A 162 4.46 -5.91 -5.94
C ILE A 162 5.39 -7.07 -5.66
N ALA A 163 6.45 -6.88 -4.86
CA ALA A 163 7.40 -7.94 -4.53
C ALA A 163 6.70 -9.11 -3.81
N GLU A 164 5.87 -8.80 -2.82
CA GLU A 164 5.09 -9.81 -2.08
C GLU A 164 4.04 -10.50 -2.95
N LEU A 165 3.32 -9.76 -3.80
CA LEU A 165 2.38 -10.37 -4.76
C LEU A 165 3.11 -11.22 -5.80
N VAL A 166 4.34 -10.89 -6.20
CA VAL A 166 5.15 -11.73 -7.09
C VAL A 166 5.45 -13.06 -6.40
N GLU A 167 5.85 -13.01 -5.13
CA GLU A 167 6.14 -14.18 -4.31
C GLU A 167 4.91 -15.08 -4.13
N ALA A 168 3.79 -14.49 -3.67
CA ALA A 168 2.51 -15.17 -3.51
C ALA A 168 2.03 -15.90 -4.78
N ASN A 169 2.39 -15.38 -5.95
CA ASN A 169 1.98 -15.91 -7.25
C ASN A 169 3.03 -16.85 -7.88
N GLN A 170 4.09 -17.26 -7.19
CA GLN A 170 5.13 -18.13 -7.77
C GLN A 170 4.58 -19.49 -8.22
N SER A 171 3.63 -20.06 -7.46
CA SER A 171 2.97 -21.34 -7.76
C SER A 171 1.98 -21.23 -8.94
N GLU A 172 1.56 -20.02 -9.27
CA GLU A 172 0.59 -19.75 -10.34
C GLU A 172 1.20 -19.83 -11.74
N ARG A 173 0.45 -20.41 -12.69
CA ARG A 173 0.94 -20.53 -14.08
C ARG A 173 0.92 -19.20 -14.83
N ARG A 174 -0.03 -18.33 -14.48
CA ARG A 174 -0.21 -16.98 -15.04
C ARG A 174 -0.87 -16.09 -14.00
N SER A 175 -0.14 -15.09 -13.55
CA SER A 175 -0.61 -14.07 -12.62
C SER A 175 -0.41 -12.68 -13.24
N CYS A 176 -1.26 -11.74 -12.84
CA CYS A 176 -1.20 -10.37 -13.33
C CYS A 176 -1.52 -9.40 -12.19
N VAL A 177 -0.69 -8.39 -12.04
CA VAL A 177 -0.90 -7.29 -11.09
C VAL A 177 -1.09 -6.01 -11.91
N VAL A 178 -2.18 -5.30 -11.65
CA VAL A 178 -2.56 -4.10 -12.41
C VAL A 178 -2.51 -2.90 -11.50
N ILE A 179 -1.72 -1.89 -11.87
CA ILE A 179 -1.56 -0.67 -11.08
C ILE A 179 -2.25 0.48 -11.81
N LEU A 180 -3.14 1.19 -11.12
CA LEU A 180 -3.78 2.41 -11.62
C LEU A 180 -3.40 3.60 -10.73
N ALA A 181 -2.71 4.57 -11.32
CA ALA A 181 -2.34 5.80 -10.63
C ALA A 181 -2.28 7.00 -11.59
N ASP A 182 -2.41 8.19 -11.02
CA ASP A 182 -2.28 9.46 -11.75
C ASP A 182 -0.81 9.82 -11.98
N ARG A 183 -0.09 8.90 -12.65
CA ARG A 183 1.32 9.04 -13.05
C ARG A 183 1.49 8.57 -14.49
N ASP A 184 2.60 8.97 -15.11
CA ASP A 184 2.94 8.46 -16.43
C ASP A 184 3.24 6.96 -16.38
N LYS A 185 2.72 6.22 -17.37
CA LYS A 185 2.86 4.76 -17.42
C LYS A 185 4.31 4.33 -17.55
N VAL A 186 5.09 4.97 -18.42
CA VAL A 186 6.49 4.58 -18.69
C VAL A 186 7.32 4.82 -17.44
N GLN A 187 7.11 5.95 -16.76
CA GLN A 187 7.75 6.25 -15.49
C GLN A 187 7.46 5.19 -14.43
N MET A 188 6.19 4.79 -14.25
CA MET A 188 5.82 3.73 -13.30
C MET A 188 6.52 2.41 -13.62
N GLU A 189 6.49 1.99 -14.89
CA GLU A 189 7.15 0.75 -15.32
C GLU A 189 8.67 0.79 -15.12
N ASP A 190 9.32 1.93 -15.39
CA ASP A 190 10.76 2.11 -15.19
C ASP A 190 11.17 2.14 -13.71
N GLU A 191 10.33 2.69 -12.82
CA GLU A 191 10.55 2.66 -11.37
C GLU A 191 10.38 1.23 -10.82
N ILE A 192 9.34 0.50 -11.26
CA ILE A 192 9.11 -0.90 -10.86
C ILE A 192 10.28 -1.77 -11.30
N ARG A 193 10.72 -1.69 -12.55
CA ARG A 193 11.85 -2.50 -13.04
C ARG A 193 13.16 -2.23 -12.28
N ARG A 194 13.33 -1.01 -11.74
CA ARG A 194 14.52 -0.65 -10.97
C ARG A 194 14.50 -1.20 -9.56
N ARG A 195 13.33 -1.26 -8.90
CA ARG A 195 13.20 -1.66 -7.48
C ARG A 195 12.73 -3.09 -7.29
N VAL A 196 12.00 -3.64 -8.24
CA VAL A 196 11.51 -5.02 -8.28
C VAL A 196 11.96 -5.65 -9.61
N PRO A 197 13.26 -5.98 -9.74
CA PRO A 197 13.82 -6.41 -11.02
C PRO A 197 13.33 -7.80 -11.46
N ASP A 198 13.04 -8.68 -10.50
CA ASP A 198 12.52 -10.02 -10.77
C ASP A 198 11.02 -10.08 -10.46
N THR A 199 10.21 -10.17 -11.49
CA THR A 199 8.76 -10.39 -11.38
C THR A 199 8.37 -11.82 -11.74
N GLY A 200 9.34 -12.71 -11.98
CA GLY A 200 9.13 -14.10 -12.37
C GLY A 200 8.10 -14.26 -13.50
N ARG A 201 7.01 -14.98 -13.20
CA ARG A 201 5.88 -15.20 -14.13
C ARG A 201 4.75 -14.18 -13.98
N THR A 202 4.85 -13.32 -12.98
CA THR A 202 3.84 -12.31 -12.68
C THR A 202 4.00 -11.13 -13.61
N ARG A 203 2.95 -10.83 -14.37
CA ARG A 203 2.94 -9.70 -15.28
C ARG A 203 2.44 -8.44 -14.57
N VAL A 204 3.32 -7.47 -14.37
CA VAL A 204 2.95 -6.16 -13.80
C VAL A 204 2.53 -5.21 -14.92
N VAL A 205 1.34 -4.63 -14.82
CA VAL A 205 0.71 -3.81 -15.86
C VAL A 205 0.29 -2.46 -15.28
N CYS A 206 0.91 -1.38 -15.76
CA CYS A 206 0.59 -0.03 -15.30
C CYS A 206 -0.46 0.66 -16.19
N ARG A 207 -1.34 1.46 -15.59
CA ARG A 207 -2.36 2.28 -16.24
C ARG A 207 -2.32 3.70 -15.67
N SER A 208 -2.29 4.69 -16.56
CA SER A 208 -2.33 6.11 -16.19
C SER A 208 -3.77 6.58 -16.09
N GLY A 209 -4.20 6.95 -14.88
CA GLY A 209 -5.54 7.44 -14.59
C GLY A 209 -5.76 7.62 -13.10
N SER A 210 -6.69 8.51 -12.74
CA SER A 210 -6.97 8.82 -11.34
C SER A 210 -7.92 7.78 -10.74
N PRO A 211 -7.56 7.09 -9.64
CA PRO A 211 -8.47 6.17 -8.95
C PRO A 211 -9.69 6.90 -8.36
N LEU A 212 -9.63 8.22 -8.23
CA LEU A 212 -10.72 9.09 -7.77
C LEU A 212 -11.77 9.37 -8.84
N GLN A 213 -11.61 8.81 -10.05
CA GLN A 213 -12.52 8.98 -11.17
C GLN A 213 -13.09 7.63 -11.63
N ARG A 214 -14.42 7.52 -11.67
CA ARG A 214 -15.12 6.31 -12.12
C ARG A 214 -14.72 5.85 -13.52
N ALA A 215 -14.48 6.79 -14.43
CA ALA A 215 -14.11 6.47 -15.82
C ALA A 215 -12.73 5.79 -15.92
N ASP A 216 -11.78 6.19 -15.07
CA ASP A 216 -10.42 5.65 -15.08
C ASP A 216 -10.34 4.30 -14.37
N LEU A 217 -11.19 4.05 -13.36
CA LEU A 217 -11.35 2.73 -12.74
C LEU A 217 -11.74 1.63 -13.75
N GLU A 218 -12.48 1.97 -14.81
CA GLU A 218 -12.85 1.00 -15.84
C GLU A 218 -11.67 0.56 -16.73
N LEU A 219 -10.51 1.24 -16.64
CA LEU A 219 -9.28 0.87 -17.36
C LEU A 219 -8.66 -0.43 -16.84
N THR A 220 -8.98 -0.84 -15.60
CA THR A 220 -8.36 -1.98 -14.90
C THR A 220 -9.20 -3.26 -14.96
N SER A 221 -10.36 -3.25 -15.62
CA SER A 221 -11.27 -4.40 -15.67
C SER A 221 -11.67 -4.96 -14.30
N LEU A 222 -12.19 -4.07 -13.44
CA LEU A 222 -12.69 -4.38 -12.09
C LEU A 222 -13.62 -5.60 -12.01
N ASP A 223 -14.53 -5.80 -12.98
CA ASP A 223 -15.52 -6.89 -12.93
C ASP A 223 -14.92 -8.30 -12.99
N SER A 224 -13.70 -8.44 -13.49
CA SER A 224 -13.01 -9.72 -13.65
C SER A 224 -11.79 -9.87 -12.76
N ALA A 225 -11.54 -8.91 -11.87
CA ALA A 225 -10.45 -8.96 -10.91
C ALA A 225 -10.72 -10.00 -9.81
N LYS A 226 -9.64 -10.57 -9.25
CA LYS A 226 -9.69 -11.40 -8.04
C LYS A 226 -9.90 -10.51 -6.81
N SER A 227 -9.10 -9.46 -6.70
CA SER A 227 -9.05 -8.56 -5.54
C SER A 227 -8.64 -7.14 -5.95
N VAL A 228 -8.96 -6.18 -5.08
CA VAL A 228 -8.58 -4.77 -5.23
C VAL A 228 -7.97 -4.27 -3.94
N MET A 229 -6.74 -3.78 -4.00
CA MET A 229 -6.06 -3.07 -2.92
C MET A 229 -6.10 -1.56 -3.19
N VAL A 230 -6.51 -0.78 -2.19
CA VAL A 230 -6.43 0.68 -2.23
C VAL A 230 -5.25 1.12 -1.37
N LEU A 231 -4.20 1.62 -2.02
CA LEU A 231 -3.04 2.18 -1.33
C LEU A 231 -3.31 3.64 -0.97
N PRO A 232 -3.01 4.05 0.28
CA PRO A 232 -3.10 5.45 0.66
C PRO A 232 -2.03 6.25 -0.11
N PRO A 233 -2.40 7.41 -0.71
CA PRO A 233 -1.42 8.27 -1.35
C PRO A 233 -0.55 8.97 -0.29
N VAL A 234 0.56 9.57 -0.73
CA VAL A 234 1.42 10.38 0.13
C VAL A 234 0.83 11.79 0.25
N GLY A 235 0.62 12.27 1.48
CA GLY A 235 0.19 13.64 1.77
C GLY A 235 -0.98 13.73 2.77
N ASP A 236 -1.35 14.97 3.09
CA ASP A 236 -2.26 15.29 4.22
C ASP A 236 -3.71 14.78 4.03
N ASP A 237 -4.15 14.57 2.78
CA ASP A 237 -5.51 14.11 2.44
C ASP A 237 -5.59 12.60 2.14
N SER A 238 -4.63 11.80 2.61
CA SER A 238 -4.49 10.38 2.25
C SER A 238 -5.76 9.56 2.50
N ASP A 239 -6.35 9.66 3.69
CA ASP A 239 -7.57 8.95 4.05
C ASP A 239 -8.80 9.44 3.27
N THR A 240 -8.87 10.73 2.97
CA THR A 240 -9.98 11.31 2.20
C THR A 240 -10.05 10.68 0.81
N ASP A 241 -8.89 10.48 0.18
CA ASP A 241 -8.79 9.82 -1.12
C ASP A 241 -9.16 8.33 -1.04
N VAL A 242 -8.66 7.61 -0.03
CA VAL A 242 -9.04 6.21 0.22
C VAL A 242 -10.56 6.07 0.39
N ILE A 243 -11.17 6.91 1.25
CA ILE A 243 -12.62 6.94 1.49
C ILE A 243 -13.37 7.19 0.18
N LYS A 244 -12.91 8.15 -0.64
CA LYS A 244 -13.53 8.46 -1.93
C LYS A 244 -13.45 7.29 -2.91
N VAL A 245 -12.31 6.60 -2.98
CA VAL A 245 -12.18 5.38 -3.80
C VAL A 245 -13.15 4.30 -3.32
N LEU A 246 -13.24 4.07 -2.01
CA LEU A 246 -14.18 3.10 -1.42
C LEU A 246 -15.63 3.45 -1.78
N LEU A 247 -16.04 4.72 -1.68
CA LEU A 247 -17.37 5.17 -2.12
C LEU A 247 -17.63 4.91 -3.61
N LEU A 248 -16.63 5.11 -4.46
CA LEU A 248 -16.75 4.85 -5.90
C LEU A 248 -16.90 3.35 -6.21
N LEU A 249 -16.18 2.49 -5.49
CA LEU A 249 -16.25 1.04 -5.62
C LEU A 249 -17.58 0.49 -5.08
N ASN A 250 -18.03 0.98 -3.92
CA ASN A 250 -19.27 0.56 -3.28
C ASN A 250 -20.51 1.01 -4.08
N SER A 251 -20.50 2.23 -4.62
CA SER A 251 -21.61 2.77 -5.45
C SER A 251 -21.67 2.21 -6.88
N ARG A 252 -20.75 1.32 -7.26
CA ARG A 252 -20.67 0.73 -8.60
C ARG A 252 -21.66 -0.42 -8.77
N SER A 253 -22.30 -0.49 -9.95
CA SER A 253 -23.06 -1.66 -10.38
C SER A 253 -22.09 -2.72 -10.94
N TRP A 254 -21.97 -3.86 -10.25
CA TRP A 254 -21.11 -4.97 -10.66
C TRP A 254 -21.80 -5.86 -11.69
N LYS A 255 -21.09 -6.23 -12.77
CA LYS A 255 -21.66 -7.02 -13.88
C LYS A 255 -21.41 -8.53 -13.74
N GLY A 256 -20.48 -8.93 -12.85
CA GLY A 256 -20.12 -10.33 -12.60
C GLY A 256 -20.99 -11.00 -11.53
N THR A 257 -20.93 -12.33 -11.49
CA THR A 257 -21.58 -13.15 -10.44
C THR A 257 -20.89 -13.04 -9.07
N ARG A 258 -19.60 -12.69 -9.04
CA ARG A 258 -18.83 -12.48 -7.81
C ARG A 258 -18.12 -11.13 -7.87
N ARG A 259 -18.17 -10.36 -6.78
CA ARG A 259 -17.42 -9.12 -6.63
C ARG A 259 -16.00 -9.45 -6.15
N PRO A 260 -14.95 -8.74 -6.62
CA PRO A 260 -13.65 -8.83 -5.99
C PRO A 260 -13.78 -8.35 -4.54
N HIS A 261 -13.04 -8.97 -3.62
CA HIS A 261 -12.88 -8.37 -2.30
C HIS A 261 -11.97 -7.16 -2.41
N VAL A 262 -12.30 -6.13 -1.65
CA VAL A 262 -11.58 -4.87 -1.62
C VAL A 262 -10.89 -4.75 -0.26
N VAL A 263 -9.62 -4.36 -0.26
CA VAL A 263 -8.85 -4.14 0.96
C VAL A 263 -8.26 -2.74 0.91
N ALA A 264 -8.35 -2.02 2.02
CA ALA A 264 -7.78 -0.68 2.17
C ALA A 264 -7.27 -0.47 3.60
N ALA A 265 -6.32 0.45 3.75
CA ALA A 265 -5.91 0.96 5.06
C ALA A 265 -6.21 2.46 5.15
N VAL A 266 -6.63 2.89 6.34
CA VAL A 266 -6.57 4.30 6.75
C VAL A 266 -5.35 4.54 7.63
N GLN A 267 -4.76 5.72 7.52
CA GLN A 267 -3.60 6.17 8.28
C GLN A 267 -3.99 6.90 9.56
N ASN A 268 -5.23 7.40 9.69
CA ASN A 268 -5.72 8.03 10.91
C ASN A 268 -6.92 7.27 11.48
N SER A 269 -6.78 6.73 12.70
CA SER A 269 -7.85 6.00 13.38
C SER A 269 -9.21 6.73 13.43
N PRO A 270 -9.29 8.07 13.64
CA PRO A 270 -10.58 8.77 13.62
C PRO A 270 -11.36 8.63 12.30
N ASN A 271 -10.67 8.39 11.18
CA ASN A 271 -11.28 8.24 9.86
C ASN A 271 -11.79 6.83 9.59
N LEU A 272 -11.45 5.84 10.43
CA LEU A 272 -11.82 4.43 10.24
C LEU A 272 -13.34 4.23 10.12
N ALA A 273 -14.13 4.91 10.96
CA ALA A 273 -15.59 4.82 10.93
C ALA A 273 -16.17 5.32 9.60
N ALA A 274 -15.66 6.45 9.08
CA ALA A 274 -16.07 7.00 7.79
C ALA A 274 -15.66 6.08 6.63
N ALA A 275 -14.46 5.49 6.69
CA ALA A 275 -13.97 4.57 5.68
C ALA A 275 -14.77 3.25 5.65
N ARG A 276 -15.11 2.69 6.81
CA ARG A 276 -16.00 1.51 6.90
C ARG A 276 -17.39 1.80 6.35
N LEU A 277 -17.96 2.97 6.64
CA LEU A 277 -19.24 3.40 6.07
C LEU A 277 -19.16 3.52 4.53
N ALA A 278 -18.06 4.06 4.01
CA ALA A 278 -17.82 4.17 2.57
C ALA A 278 -17.67 2.80 1.89
N ALA A 279 -16.95 1.87 2.54
CA ALA A 279 -16.71 0.50 2.11
C ALA A 279 -17.98 -0.36 2.02
N GLY A 280 -18.91 -0.19 2.97
CA GLY A 280 -20.02 -1.13 3.18
C GLY A 280 -19.53 -2.54 3.51
N ASP A 281 -20.38 -3.56 3.33
CA ASP A 281 -20.07 -4.96 3.68
C ASP A 281 -19.08 -5.65 2.73
N THR A 282 -18.59 -4.92 1.71
CA THR A 282 -17.86 -5.50 0.59
C THR A 282 -16.35 -5.30 0.66
N ALA A 283 -15.88 -4.36 1.48
CA ALA A 283 -14.47 -4.06 1.62
C ALA A 283 -14.01 -4.22 3.07
N LEU A 284 -12.79 -4.74 3.24
CA LEU A 284 -12.09 -4.77 4.51
C LEU A 284 -11.26 -3.49 4.64
N VAL A 285 -11.52 -2.71 5.69
CA VAL A 285 -10.75 -1.51 6.01
C VAL A 285 -10.03 -1.71 7.33
N ILE A 286 -8.71 -1.62 7.29
CA ILE A 286 -7.83 -1.74 8.46
C ILE A 286 -7.36 -0.36 8.93
N ASP A 287 -7.05 -0.27 10.22
CA ASP A 287 -6.46 0.90 10.85
C ASP A 287 -4.94 0.71 10.94
N ALA A 288 -4.20 1.29 9.99
CA ALA A 288 -2.75 1.14 9.96
C ALA A 288 -2.07 1.76 11.18
N ASP A 289 -2.68 2.81 11.74
CA ASP A 289 -2.15 3.51 12.90
C ASP A 289 -2.25 2.67 14.17
N ASP A 290 -3.42 2.07 14.40
CA ASP A 290 -3.66 1.18 15.53
C ASP A 290 -2.75 -0.06 15.48
N ILE A 291 -2.58 -0.66 14.29
CA ILE A 291 -1.68 -1.79 14.08
C ILE A 291 -0.23 -1.38 14.38
N ALA A 292 0.23 -0.23 13.88
CA ALA A 292 1.58 0.26 14.17
C ALA A 292 1.79 0.47 15.68
N VAL A 293 0.83 1.07 16.38
CA VAL A 293 0.87 1.25 17.84
C VAL A 293 1.01 -0.08 18.56
N ARG A 294 0.18 -1.08 18.21
CA ARG A 294 0.21 -2.42 18.82
C ARG A 294 1.56 -3.10 18.60
N LEU A 295 2.10 -3.02 17.38
CA LEU A 295 3.41 -3.58 17.05
C LEU A 295 4.55 -2.91 17.83
N ILE A 296 4.54 -1.57 17.94
CA ILE A 296 5.53 -0.83 18.75
C ILE A 296 5.47 -1.33 20.21
N VAL A 297 4.27 -1.43 20.76
CA VAL A 297 4.04 -1.82 22.16
C VAL A 297 4.31 -3.31 22.41
N GLN A 298 4.07 -4.22 21.47
CA GLN A 298 4.43 -5.63 21.68
C GLN A 298 5.95 -5.82 21.59
N SER A 299 6.58 -5.22 20.58
CA SER A 299 8.01 -5.39 20.33
C SER A 299 8.91 -4.66 21.33
N HIS A 300 8.45 -3.61 22.02
CA HIS A 300 9.30 -2.98 23.04
C HIS A 300 9.62 -3.92 24.19
N ARG A 301 8.73 -4.88 24.48
CA ARG A 301 8.90 -5.85 25.59
C ARG A 301 9.79 -7.03 25.22
N GLN A 302 9.99 -7.27 23.94
CA GLN A 302 10.56 -8.53 23.44
C GLN A 302 11.51 -8.29 22.26
N SER A 303 12.80 -8.47 22.50
CA SER A 303 13.79 -8.47 21.41
C SER A 303 13.53 -9.63 20.45
N GLY A 304 13.65 -9.40 19.14
CA GLY A 304 13.51 -10.41 18.09
C GLY A 304 12.07 -10.67 17.61
N LEU A 305 11.06 -10.06 18.24
CA LEU A 305 9.66 -10.18 17.81
C LEU A 305 9.42 -9.61 16.40
N SER A 306 10.23 -8.61 16.03
CA SER A 306 10.29 -8.02 14.69
C SER A 306 10.38 -9.05 13.57
N THR A 307 11.34 -9.97 13.72
CA THR A 307 11.70 -10.93 12.68
C THR A 307 10.60 -11.96 12.55
N VAL A 308 9.95 -12.29 13.67
CA VAL A 308 8.78 -13.18 13.67
C VAL A 308 7.62 -12.54 12.90
N PHE A 309 7.32 -11.25 13.15
CA PHE A 309 6.27 -10.57 12.39
C PHE A 309 6.62 -10.35 10.92
N ASP A 310 7.87 -10.00 10.61
CA ASP A 310 8.32 -9.84 9.21
C ASP A 310 8.20 -11.18 8.46
N GLU A 311 8.58 -12.31 9.07
CA GLU A 311 8.46 -13.63 8.45
C GLU A 311 6.99 -14.08 8.29
N ILE A 312 6.15 -13.92 9.32
CA ILE A 312 4.74 -14.37 9.28
C ILE A 312 3.88 -13.53 8.33
N LEU A 313 4.21 -12.25 8.15
CA LEU A 313 3.46 -11.36 7.25
C LEU A 313 3.99 -11.38 5.81
N SER A 314 5.25 -11.78 5.61
CA SER A 314 5.87 -11.94 4.30
C SER A 314 5.37 -13.21 3.60
N PHE A 315 5.32 -13.19 2.27
CA PHE A 315 5.17 -14.38 1.44
C PHE A 315 6.50 -15.14 1.26
N THR A 316 7.60 -14.60 1.80
CA THR A 316 8.89 -15.30 1.87
C THR A 316 9.05 -15.97 3.22
N GLY A 317 9.21 -17.28 3.24
CA GLY A 317 9.42 -18.05 4.47
C GLY A 317 8.16 -18.79 4.86
N ASN A 318 7.68 -18.64 6.10
CA ASN A 318 6.52 -19.36 6.59
C ASN A 318 5.25 -18.48 6.62
N GLU A 319 4.18 -18.96 6.01
CA GLU A 319 2.87 -18.34 5.93
C GLU A 319 1.79 -19.16 6.66
N ILE A 320 0.62 -18.55 6.88
CA ILE A 320 -0.51 -19.21 7.55
C ILE A 320 -1.53 -19.70 6.51
N TYR A 321 -1.72 -21.02 6.44
CA TYR A 321 -2.66 -21.66 5.53
C TYR A 321 -3.77 -22.41 6.26
N PRO A 322 -5.01 -22.38 5.76
CA PRO A 322 -6.08 -23.26 6.23
C PRO A 322 -5.89 -24.68 5.66
N PHE A 323 -5.76 -25.66 6.56
CA PHE A 323 -5.56 -27.07 6.22
C PHE A 323 -6.77 -27.94 6.64
N ALA A 324 -7.48 -28.48 5.65
CA ALA A 324 -8.64 -29.35 5.88
C ALA A 324 -8.22 -30.80 6.15
N ALA A 325 -7.99 -31.14 7.42
CA ALA A 325 -7.48 -32.45 7.82
C ALA A 325 -8.60 -33.38 8.33
N LYS A 326 -9.25 -34.12 7.42
CA LYS A 326 -10.27 -35.12 7.83
C LYS A 326 -9.76 -36.14 8.85
N ALA A 327 -8.45 -36.44 8.82
CA ALA A 327 -7.80 -37.36 9.74
C ALA A 327 -7.62 -36.83 11.18
N LEU A 328 -7.85 -35.53 11.40
CA LEU A 328 -7.80 -34.89 12.72
C LEU A 328 -9.19 -34.71 13.35
N HIS A 329 -10.28 -35.02 12.63
CA HIS A 329 -11.62 -34.93 13.18
C HIS A 329 -11.76 -35.79 14.45
N GLY A 330 -12.32 -35.21 15.51
CA GLY A 330 -12.50 -35.84 16.81
C GLY A 330 -11.25 -35.87 17.70
N THR A 331 -10.09 -35.42 17.23
CA THR A 331 -8.92 -35.13 18.08
C THR A 331 -9.03 -33.73 18.67
N THR A 332 -8.32 -33.47 19.78
CA THR A 332 -8.24 -32.10 20.32
C THR A 332 -7.14 -31.30 19.63
N TYR A 333 -7.23 -29.98 19.70
CA TYR A 333 -6.21 -29.06 19.19
C TYR A 333 -4.82 -29.39 19.76
N GLY A 334 -4.73 -29.61 21.08
CA GLY A 334 -3.48 -29.98 21.74
C GLY A 334 -2.89 -31.29 21.22
N GLU A 335 -3.72 -32.27 20.87
CA GLU A 335 -3.23 -33.50 20.23
C GLU A 335 -2.74 -33.26 18.81
N ALA A 336 -3.38 -32.35 18.07
CA ALA A 336 -3.02 -32.02 16.69
C ALA A 336 -1.65 -31.34 16.58
N LEU A 337 -1.18 -30.61 17.60
CA LEU A 337 0.10 -29.88 17.59
C LEU A 337 1.32 -30.75 17.21
N ASN A 338 1.33 -32.02 17.63
CA ASN A 338 2.39 -33.00 17.34
C ASN A 338 1.99 -34.02 16.25
N ARG A 339 0.95 -33.73 15.45
CA ARG A 339 0.48 -34.57 14.34
C ARG A 339 0.91 -34.08 12.97
N PHE A 340 1.66 -33.00 12.90
CA PHE A 340 2.26 -32.49 11.67
C PHE A 340 3.74 -32.87 11.63
N ASP A 341 4.18 -33.37 10.48
CA ASP A 341 5.60 -33.58 10.19
C ASP A 341 6.20 -32.33 9.52
N LEU A 342 5.42 -31.70 8.63
CA LEU A 342 5.71 -30.41 8.02
C LEU A 342 4.53 -29.47 8.29
N GLY A 343 4.81 -28.37 8.98
CA GLY A 343 3.83 -27.38 9.41
C GLY A 343 3.68 -27.30 10.93
N ALA A 344 3.39 -26.10 11.44
CA ALA A 344 3.10 -25.84 12.84
C ALA A 344 1.68 -25.28 13.00
N PRO A 345 0.75 -25.99 13.64
CA PRO A 345 -0.59 -25.44 13.88
C PRO A 345 -0.52 -24.14 14.69
N VAL A 346 -1.36 -23.17 14.35
CA VAL A 346 -1.48 -21.87 15.04
C VAL A 346 -2.89 -21.61 15.56
N GLY A 347 -3.88 -22.35 15.05
CA GLY A 347 -5.27 -22.15 15.41
C GLY A 347 -6.24 -23.03 14.63
N LEU A 348 -7.52 -22.69 14.70
CA LEU A 348 -8.62 -23.37 14.00
C LEU A 348 -9.50 -22.34 13.30
N ARG A 349 -10.00 -22.69 12.11
CA ARG A 349 -11.14 -22.04 11.47
C ARG A 349 -12.31 -23.02 11.55
N THR A 350 -13.36 -22.63 12.27
CA THR A 350 -14.53 -23.48 12.47
C THR A 350 -15.33 -23.59 11.17
N ALA A 351 -16.17 -24.61 11.05
CA ALA A 351 -17.11 -24.74 9.93
C ALA A 351 -18.09 -23.55 9.80
N ALA A 352 -18.31 -22.79 10.88
CA ALA A 352 -19.11 -21.56 10.88
C ALA A 352 -18.35 -20.35 10.29
N GLY A 353 -17.02 -20.45 10.12
CA GLY A 353 -16.15 -19.38 9.64
C GLY A 353 -15.43 -18.61 10.76
N ASP A 354 -15.69 -18.94 12.04
CA ASP A 354 -15.00 -18.31 13.17
C ASP A 354 -13.54 -18.77 13.23
N THR A 355 -12.63 -17.83 13.41
CA THR A 355 -11.19 -18.07 13.56
C THR A 355 -10.82 -18.02 15.03
N LEU A 356 -10.14 -19.06 15.51
CA LEU A 356 -9.61 -19.18 16.87
C LEU A 356 -8.09 -19.35 16.79
N VAL A 357 -7.34 -18.38 17.31
CA VAL A 357 -5.88 -18.46 17.43
C VAL A 357 -5.53 -19.05 18.80
N ASN A 358 -4.60 -20.00 18.83
CA ASN A 358 -4.22 -20.73 20.06
C ASN A 358 -5.43 -21.14 20.94
N PRO A 359 -6.44 -21.84 20.38
CA PRO A 359 -7.61 -22.23 21.16
C PRO A 359 -7.21 -23.15 22.33
N PRO A 360 -8.07 -23.28 23.36
CA PRO A 360 -7.85 -24.20 24.47
C PRO A 360 -7.42 -25.58 23.99
N MET A 361 -6.45 -26.21 24.66
CA MET A 361 -5.82 -27.44 24.19
C MET A 361 -6.78 -28.64 24.10
N ASP A 362 -7.91 -28.57 24.79
CA ASP A 362 -9.02 -29.53 24.80
C ASP A 362 -10.11 -29.25 23.74
N THR A 363 -10.00 -28.15 22.98
CA THR A 363 -10.91 -27.84 21.87
C THR A 363 -10.92 -28.97 20.85
N VAL A 364 -12.09 -29.55 20.58
CA VAL A 364 -12.26 -30.68 19.66
C VAL A 364 -12.36 -30.17 18.22
N ILE A 365 -11.60 -30.78 17.31
CA ILE A 365 -11.66 -30.48 15.88
C ILE A 365 -12.87 -31.20 15.28
N GLY A 366 -13.87 -30.43 14.87
CA GLY A 366 -15.12 -30.91 14.31
C GLY A 366 -15.06 -31.20 12.80
N PRO A 367 -16.08 -31.90 12.25
CA PRO A 367 -16.20 -32.06 10.81
C PRO A 367 -16.40 -30.73 10.09
N GLY A 368 -15.51 -30.40 9.15
CA GLY A 368 -15.57 -29.16 8.38
C GLY A 368 -14.71 -28.03 8.96
N ASP A 369 -14.17 -28.21 10.16
CA ASP A 369 -13.15 -27.31 10.70
C ASP A 369 -11.85 -27.47 9.90
N GLN A 370 -11.09 -26.38 9.81
CA GLN A 370 -9.76 -26.34 9.19
C GLN A 370 -8.74 -25.97 10.26
N VAL A 371 -7.60 -26.66 10.27
CA VAL A 371 -6.49 -26.26 11.13
C VAL A 371 -5.72 -25.16 10.43
N LEU A 372 -5.49 -24.04 11.10
CA LEU A 372 -4.60 -23.00 10.60
C LEU A 372 -3.18 -23.43 10.89
N VAL A 373 -2.34 -23.53 9.85
CA VAL A 373 -0.99 -24.09 9.93
C VAL A 373 0.01 -23.09 9.36
N LEU A 374 1.05 -22.82 10.12
CA LEU A 374 2.25 -22.10 9.68
C LEU A 374 3.14 -23.05 8.87
N ALA A 375 3.38 -22.75 7.59
CA ALA A 375 4.18 -23.57 6.69
C ALA A 375 4.81 -22.74 5.56
N GLU A 376 5.84 -23.27 4.89
CA GLU A 376 6.48 -22.57 3.77
C GLU A 376 5.62 -22.48 2.50
N ASP A 377 4.71 -23.45 2.32
CA ASP A 377 3.82 -23.56 1.17
C ASP A 377 2.65 -24.47 1.57
N ASP A 378 1.45 -24.27 1.02
CA ASP A 378 0.29 -25.11 1.33
C ASP A 378 0.45 -26.56 0.81
N LEU A 379 1.23 -26.74 -0.26
CA LEU A 379 1.52 -28.03 -0.88
C LEU A 379 2.47 -28.90 -0.06
N VAL A 380 3.25 -28.32 0.87
CA VAL A 380 4.20 -29.07 1.71
C VAL A 380 3.61 -29.56 3.04
N ILE A 381 2.43 -29.05 3.42
CA ILE A 381 1.80 -29.40 4.70
C ILE A 381 1.50 -30.90 4.75
N ARG A 382 2.06 -31.58 5.77
CA ARG A 382 1.96 -33.03 5.88
C ARG A 382 1.73 -33.50 7.32
N LEU A 383 0.74 -34.37 7.49
CA LEU A 383 0.52 -35.08 8.74
C LEU A 383 1.58 -36.16 8.96
N ALA A 384 2.03 -36.29 10.21
CA ALA A 384 2.96 -37.31 10.64
C ALA A 384 2.30 -38.70 10.67
N ASN A 385 3.03 -39.72 10.20
CA ASN A 385 2.59 -41.12 10.24
C ASN A 385 2.56 -41.69 11.67
N ALA A 386 3.41 -41.17 12.56
CA ALA A 386 3.49 -41.55 13.96
C ALA A 386 3.79 -40.31 14.81
N ARG A 387 3.40 -40.34 16.09
CA ARG A 387 3.78 -39.27 17.04
C ARG A 387 5.31 -39.28 17.20
N PRO A 388 5.99 -38.12 17.13
CA PRO A 388 7.43 -38.04 17.40
C PRO A 388 7.77 -38.56 18.79
N ALA A 389 8.95 -39.17 18.95
CA ALA A 389 9.45 -39.57 20.27
C ALA A 389 9.78 -38.32 21.09
N LEU A 390 9.30 -38.25 22.34
CA LEU A 390 9.50 -37.12 23.22
C LEU A 390 10.60 -37.42 24.24
N THR A 391 11.38 -36.40 24.60
CA THR A 391 12.36 -36.47 25.69
C THR A 391 11.73 -35.87 26.96
N GLU A 392 10.73 -36.58 27.52
CA GLU A 392 9.94 -36.07 28.66
C GLU A 392 10.80 -35.71 29.89
N SER A 393 11.90 -36.42 30.13
CA SER A 393 12.83 -36.13 31.23
C SER A 393 13.53 -34.78 31.12
N ALA A 394 13.52 -34.16 29.93
CA ALA A 394 14.09 -32.85 29.69
C ALA A 394 13.05 -31.73 29.75
N ILE A 395 11.75 -32.03 29.91
CA ILE A 395 10.71 -31.01 30.09
C ILE A 395 10.82 -30.43 31.49
N THR A 396 10.72 -29.10 31.60
CA THR A 396 10.71 -28.39 32.87
C THR A 396 9.52 -27.46 32.98
N SER A 397 9.19 -27.11 34.22
CA SER A 397 8.09 -26.20 34.58
C SER A 397 8.63 -25.03 35.39
N THR A 398 9.82 -24.52 35.04
CA THR A 398 10.39 -23.35 35.73
C THR A 398 9.40 -22.18 35.55
N PRO A 399 8.87 -21.60 36.64
CA PRO A 399 8.03 -20.41 36.54
C PRO A 399 8.83 -19.30 35.86
N GLY A 400 8.21 -18.61 34.91
CA GLY A 400 8.80 -17.42 34.30
C GLY A 400 9.14 -16.38 35.38
N ARG A 401 10.13 -15.52 35.11
CA ARG A 401 10.44 -14.40 36.02
C ARG A 401 9.18 -13.55 36.21
N SER A 402 8.85 -13.25 37.47
CA SER A 402 7.76 -12.32 37.78
C SER A 402 8.00 -10.97 37.08
N PRO A 403 6.98 -10.39 36.44
CA PRO A 403 7.11 -9.09 35.81
C PRO A 403 7.51 -8.05 36.86
N LYS A 404 8.48 -7.20 36.51
CA LYS A 404 8.97 -6.10 37.37
C LYS A 404 8.45 -4.77 36.82
N SER A 405 8.36 -3.76 37.69
CA SER A 405 8.09 -2.38 37.29
C SER A 405 9.05 -1.98 36.16
N ASP A 406 8.49 -1.54 35.05
CA ASP A 406 9.24 -1.19 33.86
C ASP A 406 9.55 0.30 33.81
N ARG A 407 10.64 0.66 33.14
CA ARG A 407 11.02 2.07 32.92
C ARG A 407 11.35 2.30 31.47
N THR A 408 10.44 2.98 30.80
CA THR A 408 10.46 3.22 29.36
C THR A 408 10.68 4.69 29.06
N LEU A 409 11.50 4.97 28.04
CA LEU A 409 11.72 6.32 27.52
C LEU A 409 11.08 6.43 26.14
N VAL A 410 10.23 7.43 25.92
CA VAL A 410 9.71 7.76 24.59
C VAL A 410 10.43 9.01 24.09
N ILE A 411 11.23 8.89 23.05
CA ILE A 411 11.97 9.99 22.41
C ILE A 411 11.22 10.45 21.17
N GLY A 412 10.96 11.75 21.06
CA GLY A 412 10.10 12.30 20.02
C GLY A 412 8.62 12.25 20.40
N TRP A 413 7.77 12.84 19.56
CA TRP A 413 6.33 12.87 19.77
C TRP A 413 5.58 13.03 18.45
N ASN A 414 4.56 12.20 18.27
CA ASN A 414 3.62 12.25 17.16
C ASN A 414 2.22 11.86 17.62
N SER A 415 1.26 11.82 16.70
CA SER A 415 -0.14 11.45 16.94
C SER A 415 -0.35 10.05 17.56
N ARG A 416 0.63 9.14 17.46
CA ARG A 416 0.58 7.80 18.07
C ARG A 416 0.97 7.80 19.55
N GLY A 417 1.71 8.80 20.01
CA GLY A 417 2.29 8.85 21.36
C GLY A 417 1.26 8.60 22.46
N ALA A 418 0.09 9.24 22.36
CA ALA A 418 -0.98 9.07 23.34
C ALA A 418 -1.58 7.65 23.35
N LYS A 419 -1.73 7.02 22.18
CA LYS A 419 -2.23 5.65 22.05
C LYS A 419 -1.23 4.64 22.60
N ILE A 420 0.07 4.85 22.33
CA ILE A 420 1.16 4.04 22.87
C ILE A 420 1.11 4.07 24.40
N ILE A 421 1.05 5.25 25.02
CA ILE A 421 1.00 5.37 26.49
C ILE A 421 -0.24 4.68 27.07
N THR A 422 -1.40 4.87 26.44
CA THR A 422 -2.65 4.24 26.87
C THR A 422 -2.58 2.71 26.80
N LEU A 423 -1.96 2.17 25.75
CA LEU A 423 -1.81 0.73 25.58
C LEU A 423 -0.75 0.15 26.54
N LEU A 424 0.37 0.87 26.74
CA LEU A 424 1.38 0.51 27.73
C LEU A 424 0.78 0.42 29.14
N ASP A 425 -0.08 1.36 29.53
CA ASP A 425 -0.71 1.37 30.85
C ASP A 425 -1.48 0.08 31.16
N ARG A 426 -2.07 -0.54 30.14
CA ARG A 426 -2.82 -1.79 30.28
C ARG A 426 -1.93 -3.02 30.45
N LEU A 427 -0.66 -2.93 30.06
CA LEU A 427 0.24 -4.08 29.93
C LEU A 427 1.36 -4.12 30.97
N VAL A 428 1.64 -2.99 31.60
CA VAL A 428 2.69 -2.85 32.61
C VAL A 428 2.18 -3.07 34.03
N GLU A 429 3.07 -3.50 34.91
CA GLU A 429 2.75 -3.65 36.33
C GLU A 429 2.58 -2.27 37.01
N PRO A 430 1.72 -2.17 38.04
CA PRO A 430 1.53 -0.94 38.81
C PRO A 430 2.87 -0.37 39.33
N GLY A 431 3.06 0.94 39.13
CA GLY A 431 4.28 1.64 39.53
C GLY A 431 5.37 1.69 38.45
N SER A 432 5.06 1.23 37.23
CA SER A 432 5.92 1.42 36.07
C SER A 432 5.96 2.89 35.64
N LEU A 433 7.03 3.30 34.97
CA LEU A 433 7.28 4.70 34.62
C LEU A 433 7.56 4.86 33.13
N VAL A 434 6.95 5.87 32.52
CA VAL A 434 7.26 6.32 31.16
C VAL A 434 7.71 7.77 31.20
N ASP A 435 8.90 8.07 30.70
CA ASP A 435 9.35 9.45 30.49
C ASP A 435 9.22 9.82 29.00
N ILE A 436 8.59 10.97 28.71
CA ILE A 436 8.53 11.53 27.37
C ILE A 436 9.67 12.53 27.20
N ALA A 437 10.56 12.27 26.25
CA ALA A 437 11.70 13.09 25.89
C ALA A 437 11.50 13.75 24.52
N ALA A 438 11.07 15.02 24.51
CA ALA A 438 10.81 15.77 23.29
C ALA A 438 11.16 17.26 23.46
N PRO A 439 11.34 18.03 22.36
CA PRO A 439 11.69 19.45 22.44
C PRO A 439 10.58 20.28 23.12
N ARG A 440 9.32 19.87 22.92
CA ARG A 440 8.12 20.49 23.49
C ARG A 440 7.33 19.45 24.26
N ARG A 441 6.69 19.88 25.35
CA ARG A 441 5.78 19.02 26.09
C ARG A 441 4.53 18.75 25.25
N PRO A 442 4.06 17.50 25.14
CA PRO A 442 2.78 17.18 24.52
C PRO A 442 1.64 17.96 25.16
N ALA A 443 0.61 18.27 24.36
CA ALA A 443 -0.57 18.97 24.85
C ALA A 443 -1.51 18.05 25.64
N GLU A 444 -1.43 16.72 25.44
CA GLU A 444 -2.25 15.76 26.18
C GLU A 444 -1.86 15.73 27.67
N ASP A 445 -2.86 15.80 28.54
CA ASP A 445 -2.70 15.50 29.97
C ASP A 445 -3.11 14.05 30.24
N PHE A 446 -2.11 13.19 30.48
CA PHE A 446 -2.34 11.77 30.76
C PHE A 446 -2.96 11.53 32.14
N ARG A 447 -2.96 12.53 33.04
CA ARG A 447 -3.67 12.41 34.32
C ARG A 447 -5.19 12.40 34.12
N ASP A 448 -5.68 13.20 33.17
CA ASP A 448 -7.09 13.24 32.80
C ASP A 448 -7.48 12.02 31.95
N ALA A 449 -6.52 11.40 31.25
CA ALA A 449 -6.71 10.16 30.50
C ALA A 449 -6.88 8.90 31.38
N GLY A 450 -6.67 9.01 32.70
CA GLY A 450 -6.98 7.94 33.65
C GLY A 450 -6.00 6.76 33.65
N VAL A 451 -4.73 6.98 33.31
CA VAL A 451 -3.67 5.95 33.44
C VAL A 451 -3.57 5.46 34.89
N GLN A 452 -3.58 4.14 35.09
CA GLN A 452 -3.70 3.52 36.41
C GLN A 452 -2.39 2.92 36.91
N ASN A 453 -1.60 2.34 36.00
CA ASN A 453 -0.39 1.58 36.31
C ASN A 453 0.87 2.40 36.04
N LEU A 454 0.79 3.37 35.12
CA LEU A 454 1.90 4.21 34.68
C LEU A 454 1.96 5.57 35.36
N THR A 455 3.19 5.96 35.71
CA THR A 455 3.54 7.36 35.95
C THR A 455 4.17 7.94 34.69
N VAL A 456 3.54 8.98 34.12
CA VAL A 456 4.05 9.66 32.91
C VAL A 456 4.82 10.93 33.30
N GLY A 457 6.12 10.93 33.00
CA GLY A 457 7.05 12.05 33.16
C GLY A 457 7.32 12.78 31.84
N PHE A 458 7.90 13.97 31.93
CA PHE A 458 8.37 14.74 30.76
C PHE A 458 9.77 15.27 31.01
N LYS A 459 10.64 15.13 30.00
CA LYS A 459 12.01 15.64 29.99
C LYS A 459 12.24 16.41 28.68
N PRO A 460 12.64 17.70 28.72
CA PRO A 460 12.98 18.41 27.49
C PRO A 460 14.22 17.77 26.85
N CYS A 461 14.12 17.43 25.56
CA CYS A 461 15.21 16.80 24.82
C CYS A 461 15.18 17.19 23.34
N GLU A 462 16.34 17.52 22.77
CA GLU A 462 16.54 17.61 21.32
C GLU A 462 17.13 16.27 20.82
N PRO A 463 16.34 15.39 20.17
CA PRO A 463 16.74 14.02 19.87
C PRO A 463 18.01 13.91 19.00
N THR A 464 18.20 14.86 18.08
CA THR A 464 19.36 14.87 17.18
C THR A 464 20.65 15.41 17.82
N LEU A 465 20.61 15.86 19.07
CA LEU A 465 21.78 16.37 19.79
C LEU A 465 22.24 15.39 20.86
N ARG A 466 23.41 14.79 20.64
CA ARG A 466 24.03 13.86 21.60
C ARG A 466 24.08 14.36 23.06
N PRO A 467 24.53 15.60 23.38
CA PRO A 467 24.56 16.05 24.76
C PRO A 467 23.18 16.10 25.42
N SER A 468 22.12 16.31 24.62
CA SER A 468 20.74 16.29 25.10
C SER A 468 20.30 14.88 25.46
N LEU A 469 20.68 13.87 24.67
CA LEU A 469 20.38 12.46 24.95
C LEU A 469 21.15 11.95 26.18
N GLU A 470 22.42 12.31 26.32
CA GLU A 470 23.25 11.93 27.48
C GLU A 470 22.70 12.52 28.80
N ALA A 471 22.07 13.70 28.75
CA ALA A 471 21.43 14.32 29.91
C ALA A 471 20.18 13.57 30.44
N LEU A 472 19.63 12.62 29.66
CA LEU A 472 18.44 11.85 30.06
C LEU A 472 18.75 10.75 31.09
N ASP A 473 20.03 10.41 31.30
CA ASP A 473 20.49 9.27 32.09
C ASP A 473 19.95 7.93 31.55
N LEU A 474 20.35 7.60 30.32
CA LEU A 474 19.81 6.47 29.55
C LEU A 474 19.98 5.11 30.24
N GLY A 475 20.99 4.95 31.10
CA GLY A 475 21.24 3.70 31.84
C GLY A 475 20.11 3.34 32.83
N GLY A 476 19.25 4.29 33.17
CA GLY A 476 18.07 4.06 34.00
C GLY A 476 16.87 3.48 33.26
N TYR A 477 16.92 3.35 31.93
CA TYR A 477 15.82 2.82 31.12
C TYR A 477 16.15 1.43 30.58
N ARG A 478 15.14 0.58 30.52
CA ARG A 478 15.25 -0.76 29.93
C ARG A 478 14.87 -0.76 28.45
N HIS A 479 13.92 0.12 28.11
CA HIS A 479 13.31 0.20 26.80
C HIS A 479 13.24 1.66 26.34
N ILE A 480 13.61 1.89 25.08
CA ILE A 480 13.52 3.20 24.44
C ILE A 480 12.62 3.06 23.20
N ILE A 481 11.60 3.90 23.09
CA ILE A 481 10.76 4.05 21.91
C ILE A 481 11.15 5.36 21.23
N VAL A 482 11.49 5.35 19.95
CA VAL A 482 11.80 6.54 19.15
C VAL A 482 10.70 6.74 18.14
N LEU A 483 10.00 7.87 18.24
CA LEU A 483 8.90 8.25 17.35
C LEU A 483 9.38 9.30 16.35
N THR A 484 8.79 9.25 15.16
CA THR A 484 8.95 10.29 14.13
C THR A 484 8.25 11.57 14.58
N ASP A 485 8.52 12.69 13.90
CA ASP A 485 7.88 13.98 14.14
C ASP A 485 6.90 14.28 12.99
N ASP A 486 5.59 14.30 13.31
CA ASP A 486 4.51 14.58 12.34
C ASP A 486 4.57 16.02 11.79
N ASP A 487 5.22 16.96 12.50
CA ASP A 487 5.33 18.36 12.05
C ASP A 487 6.38 18.53 10.92
N ILE A 488 7.13 17.48 10.60
CA ILE A 488 8.21 17.47 9.63
C ILE A 488 7.86 16.55 8.47
N HIS A 489 8.22 16.95 7.23
CA HIS A 489 8.05 16.09 6.06
C HIS A 489 8.65 14.69 6.31
N PRO A 490 7.94 13.59 5.97
CA PRO A 490 8.29 12.22 6.39
C PRO A 490 9.75 11.83 6.15
N GLU A 491 10.30 12.13 4.96
CA GLU A 491 11.71 11.84 4.63
C GLU A 491 12.70 12.51 5.59
N ARG A 492 12.49 13.80 5.91
CA ARG A 492 13.36 14.54 6.83
C ARG A 492 13.16 14.10 8.28
N SER A 493 11.94 13.67 8.63
CA SER A 493 11.68 13.11 9.95
C SER A 493 12.48 11.80 10.12
N ASP A 494 12.45 10.91 9.14
CA ASP A 494 13.23 9.67 9.17
C ASP A 494 14.74 9.94 9.26
N ASP A 495 15.26 10.93 8.54
CA ASP A 495 16.68 11.34 8.65
C ASP A 495 17.07 11.72 10.09
N ARG A 496 16.20 12.47 10.78
CA ARG A 496 16.42 12.87 12.18
C ARG A 496 16.34 11.66 13.12
N THR A 497 15.40 10.75 12.87
CA THR A 497 15.26 9.49 13.59
C THR A 497 16.51 8.62 13.43
N LEU A 498 17.05 8.51 12.21
CA LEU A 498 18.30 7.79 11.92
C LEU A 498 19.49 8.35 12.73
N VAL A 499 19.64 9.68 12.76
CA VAL A 499 20.70 10.33 13.56
C VAL A 499 20.52 10.05 15.05
N THR A 500 19.29 10.13 15.55
CA THR A 500 18.96 9.82 16.95
C THR A 500 19.32 8.37 17.28
N LEU A 501 18.94 7.42 16.43
CA LEU A 501 19.29 6.00 16.57
C LEU A 501 20.80 5.78 16.64
N LEU A 502 21.58 6.41 15.76
CA LEU A 502 23.04 6.31 15.76
C LEU A 502 23.65 6.84 17.07
N HIS A 503 23.13 7.95 17.60
CA HIS A 503 23.56 8.45 18.90
C HIS A 503 23.24 7.50 20.04
N LEU A 504 22.01 6.98 20.10
CA LEU A 504 21.61 6.01 21.13
C LEU A 504 22.48 4.76 21.09
N ARG A 505 22.82 4.25 19.91
CA ARG A 505 23.68 3.06 19.77
C ARG A 505 25.12 3.30 20.25
N ASP A 506 25.71 4.43 19.87
CA ASP A 506 27.05 4.76 20.33
C ASP A 506 27.10 5.00 21.85
N ILE A 507 26.06 5.60 22.44
CA ILE A 507 25.95 5.76 23.90
C ILE A 507 25.82 4.39 24.60
N ALA A 508 24.95 3.51 24.11
CA ALA A 508 24.76 2.16 24.66
C ALA A 508 26.08 1.36 24.66
N THR A 509 26.82 1.43 23.54
CA THR A 509 28.09 0.70 23.37
C THR A 509 29.19 1.23 24.29
N ARG A 510 29.26 2.54 24.50
CA ARG A 510 30.29 3.15 25.38
C ARG A 510 29.98 3.01 26.86
N SER A 511 28.70 2.95 27.22
CA SER A 511 28.24 2.97 28.61
C SER A 511 27.92 1.58 29.16
N ASP A 512 28.09 0.53 28.34
CA ASP A 512 27.74 -0.87 28.65
C ASP A 512 26.31 -1.01 29.24
N CYS A 513 25.38 -0.20 28.72
CA CYS A 513 24.00 -0.14 29.15
C CYS A 513 23.11 -0.71 28.03
N PRO A 514 22.75 -2.00 28.08
CA PRO A 514 21.91 -2.61 27.05
C PRO A 514 20.43 -2.27 27.30
N TYR A 515 19.94 -1.24 26.64
CA TYR A 515 18.50 -1.01 26.44
C TYR A 515 18.07 -1.51 25.05
N SER A 516 16.82 -1.95 24.91
CA SER A 516 16.24 -2.19 23.59
C SER A 516 15.71 -0.89 22.98
N ILE A 517 15.74 -0.79 21.66
CA ILE A 517 15.24 0.37 20.94
C ILE A 517 14.14 -0.08 19.99
N VAL A 518 12.95 0.51 20.10
CA VAL A 518 11.89 0.40 19.09
C VAL A 518 11.78 1.73 18.40
N THR A 519 11.82 1.74 17.08
CA THR A 519 11.79 2.96 16.30
C THR A 519 10.70 2.90 15.26
N GLU A 520 9.96 3.99 15.15
CA GLU A 520 9.05 4.20 14.04
C GLU A 520 9.80 4.83 12.86
N MET A 521 9.53 4.36 11.64
CA MET A 521 10.06 4.95 10.40
C MET A 521 9.01 4.97 9.31
N ASN A 522 8.94 6.06 8.55
CA ASN A 522 7.95 6.20 7.49
C ASN A 522 8.35 5.46 6.21
N SER A 523 9.65 5.39 5.91
CA SER A 523 10.19 4.83 4.67
C SER A 523 10.91 3.50 4.85
N ASP A 524 10.61 2.55 3.97
CA ASP A 524 11.30 1.26 3.91
C ASP A 524 12.78 1.39 3.53
N ALA A 525 13.13 2.34 2.65
CA ALA A 525 14.52 2.58 2.25
C ALA A 525 15.39 3.02 3.45
N ASN A 526 14.83 3.86 4.33
CA ASN A 526 15.53 4.30 5.53
C ASN A 526 15.60 3.18 6.59
N ARG A 527 14.59 2.30 6.66
CA ARG A 527 14.64 1.09 7.48
C ARG A 527 15.82 0.20 7.07
N GLU A 528 16.03 -0.05 5.78
CA GLU A 528 17.15 -0.89 5.31
C GLU A 528 18.52 -0.33 5.73
N ILE A 529 18.69 1.00 5.65
CA ILE A 529 19.91 1.68 6.12
C ILE A 529 20.09 1.49 7.64
N ALA A 530 19.01 1.56 8.41
CA ALA A 530 19.02 1.40 9.86
C ALA A 530 19.19 -0.05 10.35
N GLN A 531 18.90 -1.06 9.52
CA GLN A 531 18.98 -2.48 9.88
C GLN A 531 20.41 -3.04 9.92
N VAL A 532 21.39 -2.32 9.37
CA VAL A 532 22.80 -2.75 9.30
C VAL A 532 23.48 -2.82 10.68
N THR A 533 22.78 -2.48 11.77
CA THR A 533 23.44 -1.92 12.97
C THR A 533 23.11 -2.55 14.33
N LYS A 534 22.20 -3.55 14.45
CA LYS A 534 22.08 -4.57 15.54
C LYS A 534 20.69 -5.24 15.55
N ALA A 535 20.59 -6.42 16.16
CA ALA A 535 19.39 -7.26 16.17
C ALA A 535 18.30 -6.89 17.20
N ASP A 536 18.66 -6.12 18.22
CA ASP A 536 17.76 -5.73 19.31
C ASP A 536 16.95 -4.46 19.00
N ASP A 537 17.17 -3.87 17.82
CA ASP A 537 16.44 -2.70 17.36
C ASP A 537 15.27 -3.14 16.49
N PHE A 538 14.05 -2.84 16.93
CA PHE A 538 12.88 -3.03 16.09
C PHE A 538 12.55 -1.75 15.34
N ILE A 539 12.32 -1.86 14.04
CA ILE A 539 11.83 -0.77 13.23
C ILE A 539 10.43 -1.10 12.74
N VAL A 540 9.44 -0.35 13.23
CA VAL A 540 8.07 -0.38 12.70
C VAL A 540 8.01 0.59 11.54
N SER A 541 7.76 0.06 10.34
CA SER A 541 7.60 0.88 9.15
C SER A 541 6.32 0.58 8.39
N THR A 542 6.02 1.44 7.42
CA THR A 542 4.95 1.25 6.45
C THR A 542 5.07 -0.06 5.65
N LYS A 543 6.25 -0.72 5.65
CA LYS A 543 6.44 -2.07 5.10
C LYS A 543 5.51 -3.07 5.76
N ILE A 544 5.43 -3.11 7.09
CA ILE A 544 4.63 -4.13 7.81
C ILE A 544 3.14 -4.01 7.43
N ILE A 545 2.65 -2.78 7.33
CA ILE A 545 1.28 -2.51 6.86
C ILE A 545 1.10 -2.99 5.42
N SER A 546 2.11 -2.80 4.56
CA SER A 546 2.08 -3.28 3.17
C SER A 546 2.05 -4.81 3.09
N LEU A 547 2.85 -5.50 3.91
CA LEU A 547 2.84 -6.97 4.02
C LEU A 547 1.44 -7.46 4.42
N LEU A 548 0.89 -6.90 5.49
CA LEU A 548 -0.44 -7.23 5.98
C LEU A 548 -1.52 -6.97 4.91
N LEU A 549 -1.53 -5.80 4.28
CA LEU A 549 -2.48 -5.49 3.21
C LEU A 549 -2.38 -6.49 2.05
N THR A 550 -1.17 -6.94 1.72
CA THR A 550 -0.94 -7.92 0.67
C THR A 550 -1.50 -9.29 1.05
N GLN A 551 -1.22 -9.77 2.27
CA GLN A 551 -1.83 -10.98 2.84
C GLN A 551 -3.36 -10.94 2.78
N LEU A 552 -3.97 -9.84 3.24
CA LEU A 552 -5.42 -9.66 3.24
C LEU A 552 -6.02 -9.54 1.83
N THR A 553 -5.22 -9.09 0.86
CA THR A 553 -5.60 -9.03 -0.56
C THR A 553 -5.61 -10.41 -1.20
N GLU A 554 -4.88 -11.38 -0.66
CA GLU A 554 -4.92 -12.78 -1.08
C GLU A 554 -6.00 -13.58 -0.32
N ASP A 555 -6.04 -13.50 1.02
CA ASP A 555 -7.11 -14.06 1.87
C ASP A 555 -7.57 -13.06 2.95
N ARG A 556 -8.77 -12.49 2.76
CA ARG A 556 -9.36 -11.54 3.72
C ARG A 556 -9.67 -12.18 5.08
N GLU A 557 -9.83 -13.50 5.15
CA GLU A 557 -10.20 -14.21 6.39
C GLU A 557 -9.02 -14.28 7.36
N LEU A 558 -7.78 -14.09 6.88
CA LEU A 558 -6.60 -13.94 7.73
C LEU A 558 -6.65 -12.68 8.62
N TYR A 559 -7.54 -11.72 8.34
CA TYR A 559 -7.72 -10.56 9.19
C TYR A 559 -8.05 -10.95 10.63
N ALA A 560 -8.88 -11.97 10.83
CA ALA A 560 -9.22 -12.43 12.17
C ALA A 560 -8.01 -13.02 12.91
N VAL A 561 -7.10 -13.68 12.19
CA VAL A 561 -5.85 -14.22 12.75
C VAL A 561 -4.95 -13.06 13.20
N PHE A 562 -4.64 -12.13 12.29
CA PHE A 562 -3.73 -11.03 12.59
C PHE A 562 -4.31 -10.06 13.62
N SER A 563 -5.62 -9.82 13.59
CA SER A 563 -6.29 -9.00 14.59
C SER A 563 -6.12 -9.57 15.99
N ASP A 564 -6.18 -10.90 16.16
CA ASP A 564 -5.97 -11.55 17.46
C ASP A 564 -4.49 -11.51 17.88
N LEU A 565 -3.57 -11.80 16.94
CA LEU A 565 -2.12 -11.75 17.19
C LEU A 565 -1.62 -10.35 17.63
N PHE A 566 -2.24 -9.29 17.12
CA PHE A 566 -1.92 -7.91 17.50
C PHE A 566 -2.74 -7.42 18.70
N ASP A 567 -3.72 -8.18 19.19
CA ASP A 567 -4.53 -7.77 20.32
C ASP A 567 -3.92 -8.21 21.66
N PRO A 568 -3.56 -7.30 22.57
CA PRO A 568 -3.04 -7.69 23.87
C PRO A 568 -4.05 -8.39 24.79
N ALA A 569 -5.33 -8.41 24.41
CA ALA A 569 -6.37 -9.21 25.06
C ALA A 569 -6.47 -10.64 24.51
N GLY A 570 -5.93 -10.89 23.31
CA GLY A 570 -5.99 -12.17 22.61
C GLY A 570 -4.71 -12.98 22.77
N SER A 571 -4.50 -13.92 21.83
CA SER A 571 -3.28 -14.73 21.80
C SER A 571 -2.15 -14.01 21.06
N GLU A 572 -1.20 -13.47 21.82
CA GLU A 572 -0.03 -12.78 21.26
C GLU A 572 1.14 -13.74 21.03
N ILE A 573 2.11 -13.28 20.23
CA ILE A 573 3.39 -13.95 20.06
C ILE A 573 4.34 -13.52 21.20
N TYR A 574 4.90 -14.51 21.89
CA TYR A 574 5.88 -14.32 22.95
C TYR A 574 7.20 -15.04 22.65
N LEU A 575 8.32 -14.37 22.92
CA LEU A 575 9.64 -14.98 23.06
C LEU A 575 9.90 -15.25 24.54
N LYS A 576 9.60 -16.48 24.98
CA LYS A 576 9.74 -16.90 26.37
C LYS A 576 11.07 -17.65 26.58
N PRO A 577 11.77 -17.50 27.72
CA PRO A 577 13.05 -18.17 27.95
C PRO A 577 12.96 -19.69 27.81
N ALA A 578 13.91 -20.30 27.10
CA ALA A 578 13.93 -21.74 26.82
C ALA A 578 13.95 -22.61 28.09
N VAL A 579 14.59 -22.11 29.16
CA VAL A 579 14.57 -22.71 30.52
C VAL A 579 13.18 -22.92 31.12
N SER A 580 12.17 -22.25 30.58
CA SER A 580 10.79 -22.44 31.02
C SER A 580 10.19 -23.72 30.45
N TYR A 581 10.74 -24.26 29.37
CA TYR A 581 10.18 -25.40 28.63
C TYR A 581 11.06 -26.64 28.71
N VAL A 582 12.37 -26.45 28.56
CA VAL A 582 13.34 -27.56 28.52
C VAL A 582 14.57 -27.28 29.36
N VAL A 583 15.22 -28.35 29.84
CA VAL A 583 16.48 -28.27 30.58
C VAL A 583 17.60 -27.75 29.66
N PRO A 584 18.34 -26.69 30.04
CA PRO A 584 19.42 -26.15 29.23
C PRO A 584 20.49 -27.18 28.87
N GLY A 585 20.92 -27.16 27.62
CA GLY A 585 21.96 -28.04 27.07
C GLY A 585 21.53 -29.48 26.86
N ALA A 586 20.32 -29.88 27.28
CA ALA A 586 19.79 -31.21 26.96
C ALA A 586 19.54 -31.32 25.46
N THR A 587 19.87 -32.49 24.88
CA THR A 587 19.51 -32.80 23.49
C THR A 587 18.06 -33.28 23.46
N VAL A 588 17.18 -32.44 22.92
CA VAL A 588 15.74 -32.68 22.73
C VAL A 588 15.39 -32.60 21.25
N ASN A 589 14.10 -32.59 20.92
CA ASN A 589 13.60 -32.22 19.59
C ASN A 589 12.47 -31.19 19.75
N PHE A 590 12.05 -30.58 18.65
CA PHE A 590 11.01 -29.55 18.73
C PHE A 590 9.64 -30.10 19.14
N ALA A 591 9.33 -31.39 18.88
CA ALA A 591 8.12 -32.02 19.41
C ALA A 591 8.08 -32.04 20.96
N THR A 592 9.23 -32.17 21.62
CA THR A 592 9.35 -32.08 23.09
C THR A 592 9.06 -30.66 23.57
N VAL A 593 9.51 -29.63 22.84
CA VAL A 593 9.20 -28.22 23.14
C VAL A 593 7.71 -27.94 22.95
N VAL A 594 7.10 -28.47 21.87
CA VAL A 594 5.67 -28.37 21.61
C VAL A 594 4.86 -29.01 22.74
N GLU A 595 5.27 -30.18 23.23
CA GLU A 595 4.61 -30.81 24.37
C GLU A 595 4.76 -29.98 25.66
N ALA A 596 5.94 -29.42 25.92
CA ALA A 596 6.14 -28.54 27.07
C ALA A 596 5.27 -27.27 27.02
N ALA A 597 5.10 -26.68 25.83
CA ALA A 597 4.20 -25.54 25.61
C ALA A 597 2.73 -25.94 25.76
N ARG A 598 2.33 -27.09 25.19
CA ARG A 598 0.97 -27.65 25.31
C ARG A 598 0.55 -27.82 26.77
N GLN A 599 1.46 -28.28 27.64
CA GLN A 599 1.20 -28.44 29.09
C GLN A 599 0.91 -27.11 29.80
N ARG A 600 1.27 -25.98 29.19
CA ARG A 600 1.02 -24.62 29.67
C ARG A 600 -0.17 -23.95 29.00
N GLY A 601 -0.84 -24.62 28.06
CA GLY A 601 -1.89 -23.99 27.24
C GLY A 601 -1.34 -23.06 26.15
N GLU A 602 -0.07 -23.24 25.77
CA GLU A 602 0.63 -22.41 24.78
C GLU A 602 0.93 -23.20 23.51
N THR A 603 1.01 -22.51 22.37
CA THR A 603 1.35 -23.11 21.08
C THR A 603 2.75 -22.72 20.63
N ALA A 604 3.69 -23.67 20.59
CA ALA A 604 5.07 -23.40 20.15
C ALA A 604 5.18 -23.32 18.61
N LEU A 605 5.65 -22.17 18.12
CA LEU A 605 5.85 -21.86 16.71
C LEU A 605 7.30 -22.06 16.26
N GLY A 606 8.25 -21.79 17.13
CA GLY A 606 9.68 -21.82 16.80
C GLY A 606 10.59 -21.55 18.01
N TYR A 607 11.82 -21.16 17.72
CA TYR A 607 12.80 -20.76 18.74
C TYR A 607 13.71 -19.64 18.22
N ARG A 608 14.41 -18.97 19.14
CA ARG A 608 15.45 -17.98 18.84
C ARG A 608 16.75 -18.36 19.55
N LEU A 609 17.84 -18.43 18.79
CA LEU A 609 19.18 -18.69 19.31
C LEU A 609 19.89 -17.38 19.66
N ALA A 610 20.22 -17.19 20.94
CA ALA A 610 20.89 -15.98 21.43
C ALA A 610 22.28 -15.79 20.82
N GLY A 611 23.02 -16.87 20.59
CA GLY A 611 24.35 -16.82 19.97
C GLY A 611 24.34 -16.39 18.50
N GLN A 612 23.17 -16.38 17.84
CA GLN A 612 22.99 -15.92 16.46
C GLN A 612 22.17 -14.63 16.40
N SER A 613 21.96 -13.97 17.55
CA SER A 613 21.16 -12.75 17.65
C SER A 613 21.66 -11.70 16.67
N ASP A 614 22.95 -11.42 16.56
CA ASP A 614 23.51 -10.40 15.66
C ASP A 614 23.74 -10.84 14.20
N VAL A 615 23.23 -12.01 13.79
CA VAL A 615 23.47 -12.56 12.44
C VAL A 615 22.23 -12.32 11.55
N PRO A 616 22.26 -11.35 10.61
CA PRO A 616 21.17 -11.15 9.67
C PRO A 616 21.08 -12.33 8.66
N PRO A 617 19.92 -12.54 8.03
CA PRO A 617 18.68 -11.76 8.15
C PRO A 617 17.74 -12.24 9.28
N ARG A 618 17.95 -13.45 9.83
CA ARG A 618 17.01 -14.08 10.77
C ARG A 618 17.30 -13.78 12.24
N TYR A 619 18.47 -13.25 12.59
CA TYR A 619 18.81 -12.86 13.97
C TYR A 619 18.55 -13.97 15.01
N GLY A 620 18.84 -15.21 14.60
CA GLY A 620 18.67 -16.44 15.37
C GLY A 620 17.25 -17.00 15.41
N VAL A 621 16.25 -16.34 14.84
CA VAL A 621 14.85 -16.80 14.80
C VAL A 621 14.69 -17.94 13.77
N VAL A 622 14.02 -19.01 14.20
CA VAL A 622 13.65 -20.15 13.36
C VAL A 622 12.21 -20.52 13.66
N LEU A 623 11.31 -20.27 12.70
CA LEU A 623 9.91 -20.68 12.75
C LEU A 623 9.70 -22.02 12.05
N ASN A 624 8.65 -22.74 12.46
CA ASN A 624 8.27 -24.05 11.93
C ASN A 624 9.46 -25.05 11.79
N PRO A 625 10.31 -25.22 12.82
CA PRO A 625 11.42 -26.14 12.73
C PRO A 625 10.94 -27.60 12.68
N SER A 626 11.80 -28.49 12.16
CA SER A 626 11.53 -29.93 12.15
C SER A 626 11.19 -30.46 13.56
N LYS A 627 10.08 -31.18 13.67
CA LYS A 627 9.60 -31.77 14.92
C LYS A 627 10.52 -32.88 15.45
N THR A 628 11.32 -33.50 14.59
CA THR A 628 12.14 -34.69 14.91
C THR A 628 13.64 -34.43 14.93
N ALA A 629 14.11 -33.35 14.33
CA ALA A 629 15.53 -33.01 14.33
C ALA A 629 16.06 -32.75 15.76
N PRO A 630 17.31 -33.15 16.06
CA PRO A 630 17.92 -32.89 17.36
C PRO A 630 18.11 -31.37 17.56
N LEU A 631 17.76 -30.91 18.74
CA LEU A 631 17.78 -29.52 19.17
C LEU A 631 18.41 -29.43 20.56
N SER A 632 19.32 -28.49 20.77
CA SER A 632 19.87 -28.18 22.09
C SER A 632 19.77 -26.68 22.30
N LEU A 633 19.10 -26.27 23.38
CA LEU A 633 18.86 -24.87 23.72
C LEU A 633 19.62 -24.52 25.00
N SER A 634 20.27 -23.36 24.98
CA SER A 634 20.99 -22.76 26.09
C SER A 634 20.08 -21.86 26.94
N ASP A 635 20.58 -21.38 28.08
CA ASP A 635 19.85 -20.48 29.00
C ASP A 635 19.49 -19.12 28.36
N GLY A 636 20.28 -18.67 27.37
CA GLY A 636 20.03 -17.43 26.63
C GLY A 636 18.95 -17.56 25.55
N ASP A 637 18.63 -18.78 25.13
CA ASP A 637 17.72 -19.01 24.01
C ASP A 637 16.26 -18.82 24.42
N SER A 638 15.39 -18.57 23.44
CA SER A 638 13.95 -18.34 23.66
C SER A 638 13.11 -19.24 22.77
N ILE A 639 11.91 -19.60 23.23
CA ILE A 639 10.88 -20.27 22.44
C ILE A 639 9.89 -19.22 21.96
N VAL A 640 9.55 -19.28 20.68
CA VAL A 640 8.47 -18.47 20.09
C VAL A 640 7.17 -19.23 20.30
N VAL A 641 6.25 -18.67 21.08
CA VAL A 641 4.95 -19.29 21.40
C VAL A 641 3.79 -18.31 21.20
N LEU A 642 2.60 -18.85 20.96
CA LEU A 642 1.34 -18.15 21.17
C LEU A 642 0.88 -18.40 22.60
N ALA A 643 0.51 -17.33 23.31
CA ALA A 643 0.03 -17.39 24.69
C ALA A 643 -0.86 -16.19 25.05
N GLU A 644 -1.68 -16.35 26.09
CA GLU A 644 -2.54 -15.30 26.66
C GLU A 644 -1.94 -14.78 27.99
N ASP A 645 -0.68 -14.36 27.99
CA ASP A 645 0.00 -13.86 29.21
C ASP A 645 -0.35 -12.39 29.54
N GLY A 646 -1.01 -11.69 28.60
CA GLY A 646 -1.52 -10.34 28.76
C GLY A 646 -2.73 -10.34 29.71
N ARG A 647 -2.53 -9.90 30.95
CA ARG A 647 -3.65 -9.73 31.90
C ARG A 647 -4.53 -8.56 31.45
N VAL A 648 -5.62 -8.83 30.75
CA VAL A 648 -6.77 -7.92 30.76
C VAL A 648 -7.60 -8.25 32.01
N HIS A 649 -7.68 -7.30 32.93
CA HIS A 649 -8.56 -7.43 34.10
C HIS A 649 -9.99 -7.75 33.63
N PRO A 650 -10.63 -8.85 34.09
CA PRO A 650 -12.00 -9.17 33.72
C PRO A 650 -12.94 -8.20 34.42
N GLY A 651 -13.23 -7.05 33.79
CA GLY A 651 -14.03 -6.00 34.43
C GLY A 651 -14.60 -4.93 33.52
N LEU A 652 -14.30 -4.91 32.22
CA LEU A 652 -14.90 -3.98 31.27
C LEU A 652 -15.58 -4.77 30.14
N PRO A 653 -16.85 -4.46 29.79
CA PRO A 653 -17.53 -5.18 28.74
C PRO A 653 -16.87 -4.86 27.39
N GLU A 654 -16.38 -5.90 26.72
CA GLU A 654 -16.03 -5.84 25.30
C GLU A 654 -17.28 -5.46 24.50
N ALA A 655 -17.22 -4.30 23.84
CA ALA A 655 -18.11 -4.03 22.72
C ALA A 655 -17.66 -4.88 21.53
N ARG A 656 -17.99 -6.18 21.56
CA ARG A 656 -17.98 -7.01 20.34
C ARG A 656 -19.05 -6.45 19.42
N HIS A 657 -18.65 -5.64 18.44
CA HIS A 657 -19.49 -5.37 17.28
C HIS A 657 -19.51 -6.63 16.40
N ALA A 658 -20.41 -7.56 16.74
CA ALA A 658 -20.94 -8.49 15.76
C ALA A 658 -21.85 -7.71 14.79
N PRO A 659 -21.88 -8.05 13.49
CA PRO A 659 -22.90 -7.54 12.60
C PRO A 659 -24.21 -8.28 12.90
N ASP A 660 -25.19 -7.60 13.50
CA ASP A 660 -26.55 -8.12 13.59
C ASP A 660 -27.12 -8.27 12.18
N VAL A 661 -27.09 -9.49 11.66
CA VAL A 661 -27.87 -9.92 10.51
C VAL A 661 -29.29 -10.18 10.99
N GLU A 662 -30.10 -9.14 11.11
CA GLU A 662 -31.55 -9.32 11.23
C GLU A 662 -32.12 -9.75 9.87
N HIS A 663 -32.47 -11.03 9.77
CA HIS A 663 -33.33 -11.56 8.72
C HIS A 663 -34.73 -10.93 8.83
N ALA A 664 -34.99 -9.88 8.04
CA ALA A 664 -36.36 -9.46 7.74
C ALA A 664 -37.00 -10.46 6.76
N GLY A 665 -37.82 -11.36 7.29
CA GLY A 665 -38.76 -12.16 6.52
C GLY A 665 -39.88 -11.29 5.92
N PRO A 666 -40.48 -11.68 4.78
CA PRO A 666 -41.53 -10.88 4.15
C PRO A 666 -42.88 -11.27 4.75
N ASP A 667 -43.41 -10.46 5.66
CA ASP A 667 -44.85 -10.50 5.98
C ASP A 667 -45.60 -9.46 5.16
N ALA A 668 -46.52 -10.00 4.36
CA ALA A 668 -47.48 -9.27 3.59
C ALA A 668 -48.66 -8.80 4.45
N ALA A 669 -49.31 -7.76 3.94
CA ALA A 669 -50.75 -7.46 4.03
C ALA A 669 -51.22 -6.38 5.03
N ALA A 670 -51.80 -5.36 4.39
CA ALA A 670 -53.04 -4.65 4.74
C ALA A 670 -53.03 -3.65 5.91
N LEU A 671 -53.20 -2.36 5.59
CA LEU A 671 -54.47 -1.64 5.72
C LEU A 671 -54.30 -0.14 5.40
N SER A 672 -55.32 0.40 4.70
CA SER A 672 -55.65 1.78 4.32
C SER A 672 -54.71 2.54 3.38
#